data_AF-A0A229HME7-F1
#
_entry.id   AF-A0A229HME7-F1
#
_cell.length_a   1.000
_cell.length_b   1.000
_cell.length_c   1.000
_cell.angle_alpha   90.00
_cell.angle_beta   90.00
_cell.angle_gamma   90.00
#
_symmetry.space_group_name_H-M   'P 1'
#
loop_
_entity.id
_entity.type
_entity.pdbx_description
1 polymer ?
#
loop_
_entity_poly.entity_id
_entity_poly.type
_entity_poly.pdbx_seq_one_letter_code
_entity_poly.pdbx_strand_id
1 'polypeptide(L)'
;MTGLPAIETAQAAGPPVTAKLKPGSGKRCDTRNGLPPAARTPTNSGFPDDLTGTIYKDRALPKNFEFDLPGQAYDGLKAPTAAEKTKALSQVPGDLDKNVDAWKKIANASGKPADRAMEIYARYLANKEGLSFKDWFDKRYIRNQVNNHKGSGFERQLVTDYKLIGPDWLCEVTVELFDANGEKVGERRYDAYNKRTREFNEFKSNSKLTAKQLAKDRIVARSMPDHTFRFTGAKKFTKGQVNHINALERDVREMRNGKAGQVRGNQRFYNPVPKTTPIRGYSDHQRWFAPACQTGGTQVMAAGANTCGTRGPANQRALSSGKTLEEAKRFQADARRLDTRGTLPRGGPGGVDFTTLELRYVGGIEKGKGMTYSMRADQMPDPDNNPGFGGAAKMQLASDSLFTWLALTPEKFWVNLNPDQPDKIMDSKFASTDAGRILLDADLDMKHDFAAAINPEKFAGAKRFWDTQPREDGIPCFPDVRLWIEPEVAKVREENGGVYILDTPLKVSTEWMDMDWSAPGAHQCTWTDAEKRFSETNLRQNVMPEVVKRVNNDPKYADLRRVYTSRVAAEYIRQQDAKKPTDFHDIINSNDVKAWPLRAPNDKWTKQGTYDRYMKSAREGVEWFKLEYDGKTFNQGVGGVDFSKQPKRNITRTQFRVQNRDLDNTTTNSRKSDDASYRDTDTLYLGAGPGGGGSDEDPGGDPTPTPTPTPSDTGKPNDPPSTPAPDPSTPGGGDDKPTPPATKDPDGHLAGTGSDTPVGLIAGIAAALAAVGGTLTWWMRRRKSAHE
;
A
#
# COMPACT_ATOMS: atom_id res chain seq x y z
N MET A 1 34.80 -12.51 -19.73
CA MET A 1 36.01 -11.64 -19.83
C MET A 1 35.72 -10.66 -20.94
N THR A 2 35.76 -9.34 -20.85
CA THR A 2 36.35 -8.34 -19.94
C THR A 2 35.40 -7.13 -19.93
N GLY A 3 35.13 -6.54 -18.77
CA GLY A 3 34.27 -5.35 -18.66
C GLY A 3 33.79 -5.08 -17.24
N LEU A 4 34.71 -5.14 -16.27
CA LEU A 4 34.46 -4.58 -14.95
C LEU A 4 34.49 -3.05 -15.07
N PRO A 5 33.56 -2.30 -14.45
CA PRO A 5 33.76 -0.87 -14.30
C PRO A 5 35.03 -0.67 -13.48
N ALA A 6 35.91 0.20 -13.99
CA ALA A 6 37.16 0.55 -13.36
C ALA A 6 36.93 0.87 -11.87
N ILE A 7 37.64 0.16 -11.01
CA ILE A 7 37.95 0.62 -9.68
C ILE A 7 38.53 2.02 -9.86
N GLU A 8 37.89 3.05 -9.32
CA GLU A 8 38.50 4.37 -9.14
C GLU A 8 39.72 4.19 -8.24
N THR A 9 40.85 3.88 -8.86
CA THR A 9 42.17 4.02 -8.27
C THR A 9 42.38 5.50 -7.99
N ALA A 10 42.49 5.84 -6.71
CA ALA A 10 43.23 6.97 -6.17
C ALA A 10 43.28 8.21 -7.06
N GLN A 11 42.15 8.93 -7.19
CA GLN A 11 42.19 10.29 -7.70
C GLN A 11 42.85 11.17 -6.63
N ALA A 12 44.00 11.74 -7.00
CA ALA A 12 44.93 12.58 -6.24
C ALA A 12 44.39 13.07 -4.87
N ALA A 13 45.02 12.59 -3.79
CA ALA A 13 44.83 13.15 -2.47
C ALA A 13 45.23 14.63 -2.52
N GLY A 14 44.22 15.52 -2.54
CA GLY A 14 44.43 16.93 -2.27
C GLY A 14 45.13 17.13 -0.92
N PRO A 15 45.60 18.37 -0.62
CA PRO A 15 46.29 18.65 0.64
C PRO A 15 45.49 18.13 1.84
N PRO A 16 46.17 17.64 2.89
CA PRO A 16 45.53 17.01 4.04
C PRO A 16 44.52 17.97 4.68
N VAL A 17 43.24 17.59 4.65
CA VAL A 17 42.16 18.33 5.32
C VAL A 17 42.08 17.88 6.78
N THR A 18 42.02 18.82 7.70
CA THR A 18 41.85 18.57 9.14
C THR A 18 40.45 18.98 9.60
N ALA A 19 39.99 18.42 10.73
CA ALA A 19 38.69 18.73 11.29
C ALA A 19 38.78 19.17 12.76
N LYS A 20 38.00 20.18 13.15
CA LYS A 20 37.90 20.67 14.53
C LYS A 20 36.44 20.95 14.90
N LEU A 21 36.06 20.65 16.14
CA LEU A 21 34.73 20.98 16.65
C LEU A 21 34.53 22.50 16.66
N LYS A 22 33.44 23.00 16.08
CA LYS A 22 33.14 24.44 16.11
C LYS A 22 32.83 24.87 17.54
N PRO A 23 33.58 25.82 18.13
CA PRO A 23 33.32 26.29 19.49
C PRO A 23 31.90 26.81 19.65
N GLY A 24 31.23 26.45 20.75
CA GLY A 24 29.85 26.86 21.04
C GLY A 24 28.79 26.33 20.08
N SER A 25 29.11 25.35 19.21
CA SER A 25 28.12 24.75 18.32
C SER A 25 27.18 23.79 19.06
N GLY A 26 25.98 23.65 18.50
CA GLY A 26 24.89 22.86 19.07
C GLY A 26 24.16 23.54 20.22
N LYS A 27 23.02 22.96 20.59
CA LYS A 27 22.22 23.36 21.76
C LYS A 27 21.92 22.11 22.57
N ARG A 28 21.67 22.25 23.88
CA ARG A 28 21.19 21.11 24.68
C ARG A 28 19.98 20.48 24.01
N CYS A 29 20.02 19.16 23.84
CA CYS A 29 19.00 18.43 23.09
C CYS A 29 17.59 18.58 23.69
N ASP A 30 17.46 18.60 25.02
CA ASP A 30 16.19 18.84 25.70
C ASP A 30 15.63 20.24 25.42
N THR A 31 16.43 21.29 25.59
CA THR A 31 16.04 22.67 25.30
C THR A 31 15.67 22.87 23.84
N ARG A 32 16.49 22.34 22.91
CA ARG A 32 16.24 22.46 21.46
C ARG A 32 14.92 21.82 21.05
N ASN A 33 14.61 20.66 21.62
CA ASN A 33 13.44 19.86 21.25
C ASN A 33 12.20 20.18 22.10
N GLY A 34 12.24 21.25 22.90
CA GLY A 34 11.12 21.70 23.73
C GLY A 34 10.70 20.67 24.78
N LEU A 35 11.68 19.92 25.30
CA LEU A 35 11.51 19.00 26.42
C LEU A 35 11.90 19.70 27.74
N PRO A 36 11.34 19.28 28.88
CA PRO A 36 11.75 19.79 30.18
C PRO A 36 13.27 19.63 30.37
N PRO A 37 14.00 20.72 30.72
CA PRO A 37 15.44 20.64 30.93
C PRO A 37 15.79 19.67 32.08
N ALA A 38 16.61 18.66 31.81
CA ALA A 38 17.04 17.72 32.84
C ALA A 38 18.27 18.26 33.58
N ALA A 39 18.28 18.23 34.93
CA ALA A 39 19.44 18.68 35.71
C ALA A 39 20.67 17.77 35.51
N ARG A 40 20.45 16.47 35.31
CA ARG A 40 21.48 15.45 35.08
C ARG A 40 21.14 14.57 33.90
N THR A 41 22.15 14.02 33.24
CA THR A 41 21.98 13.02 32.18
C THR A 41 21.54 11.69 32.82
N PRO A 42 20.43 11.07 32.40
CA PRO A 42 20.00 9.78 32.93
C PRO A 42 21.04 8.67 32.72
N THR A 43 21.11 7.70 33.64
CA THR A 43 22.05 6.58 33.53
C THR A 43 21.76 5.67 32.35
N ASN A 44 20.49 5.55 31.94
CA ASN A 44 20.05 4.81 30.76
C ASN A 44 19.88 5.71 29.52
N SER A 45 20.66 6.78 29.44
CA SER A 45 20.68 7.70 28.30
C SER A 45 21.61 7.20 27.19
N GLY A 46 21.15 7.29 25.94
CA GLY A 46 21.92 6.88 24.76
C GLY A 46 21.33 5.66 24.04
N PHE A 47 21.95 5.31 22.93
CA PHE A 47 21.52 4.21 22.09
C PHE A 47 22.08 2.88 22.61
N PRO A 48 21.33 1.77 22.47
CA PRO A 48 21.84 0.45 22.79
C PRO A 48 22.98 0.06 21.85
N ASP A 49 23.92 -0.73 22.37
CA ASP A 49 24.96 -1.36 21.58
C ASP A 49 24.59 -2.81 21.25
N ASP A 50 24.87 -3.20 20.01
CA ASP A 50 24.95 -4.60 19.64
C ASP A 50 26.39 -5.08 19.85
N LEU A 51 26.55 -6.14 20.64
CA LEU A 51 27.85 -6.77 20.89
C LEU A 51 28.21 -7.83 19.84
N THR A 52 27.27 -8.17 18.95
CA THR A 52 27.38 -9.25 17.95
C THR A 52 27.49 -8.74 16.52
N GLY A 53 27.28 -7.45 16.26
CA GLY A 53 27.35 -6.87 14.92
C GLY A 53 27.40 -5.33 14.92
N THR A 54 27.63 -4.76 13.73
CA THR A 54 27.76 -3.30 13.55
C THR A 54 26.46 -2.53 13.69
N ILE A 55 25.29 -3.19 13.57
CA ILE A 55 23.97 -2.54 13.55
C ILE A 55 23.04 -3.20 14.56
N TYR A 56 22.71 -2.48 15.63
CA TYR A 56 21.62 -2.86 16.53
C TYR A 56 20.27 -2.73 15.81
N LYS A 57 19.44 -3.78 15.89
CA LYS A 57 18.09 -3.81 15.32
C LYS A 57 17.05 -3.94 16.42
N ASP A 58 16.33 -2.85 16.67
CA ASP A 58 15.16 -2.87 17.55
C ASP A 58 14.04 -3.72 16.91
N ARG A 59 13.50 -4.65 17.68
CA ARG A 59 12.40 -5.56 17.26
C ARG A 59 11.03 -5.11 17.77
N ALA A 60 10.96 -3.99 18.50
CA ALA A 60 9.70 -3.38 18.91
C ALA A 60 8.85 -2.99 17.69
N LEU A 61 7.54 -2.92 17.91
CA LEU A 61 6.60 -2.49 16.87
C LEU A 61 6.93 -1.06 16.40
N PRO A 62 6.69 -0.73 15.12
CA PRO A 62 6.90 0.62 14.61
C PRO A 62 6.17 1.68 15.45
N LYS A 63 6.87 2.76 15.78
CA LYS A 63 6.27 3.93 16.44
C LYS A 63 5.98 5.04 15.42
N ASN A 64 5.04 5.92 15.72
CA ASN A 64 4.85 7.13 14.93
C ASN A 64 5.72 8.28 15.49
N PHE A 65 6.14 9.18 14.63
CA PHE A 65 6.63 10.50 15.03
C PHE A 65 5.91 11.56 14.22
N GLU A 66 5.64 12.69 14.83
CA GLU A 66 4.80 13.73 14.24
C GLU A 66 5.63 14.93 13.80
N PHE A 67 5.18 15.62 12.75
CA PHE A 67 5.79 16.87 12.29
C PHE A 67 4.74 17.79 11.68
N ASP A 68 4.90 19.11 11.85
CA ASP A 68 3.90 20.08 11.35
C ASP A 68 3.93 20.20 9.83
N LEU A 69 2.77 20.11 9.18
CA LEU A 69 2.63 20.30 7.74
C LEU A 69 1.38 21.15 7.39
N PRO A 70 1.34 22.43 7.80
CA PRO A 70 0.17 23.27 7.63
C PRO A 70 -0.18 23.55 6.16
N GLY A 71 0.81 23.57 5.26
CA GLY A 71 0.58 23.76 3.82
C GLY A 71 -0.29 22.66 3.20
N GLN A 72 -0.24 21.43 3.75
CA GLN A 72 -1.06 20.32 3.27
C GLN A 72 -2.56 20.54 3.52
N ALA A 73 -2.96 21.43 4.42
CA ALA A 73 -4.37 21.79 4.60
C ALA A 73 -4.98 22.52 3.40
N TYR A 74 -4.13 23.03 2.49
CA TYR A 74 -4.51 23.85 1.33
C TYR A 74 -4.20 23.17 -0.02
N ASP A 75 -3.95 21.87 -0.04
CA ASP A 75 -3.58 21.11 -1.25
C ASP A 75 -4.69 20.96 -2.31
N GLY A 76 -5.90 21.41 -1.98
CA GLY A 76 -7.02 21.57 -2.91
C GLY A 76 -7.06 22.93 -3.61
N LEU A 77 -6.23 23.91 -3.20
CA LEU A 77 -6.17 25.22 -3.85
C LEU A 77 -5.91 25.09 -5.36
N LYS A 78 -6.62 25.90 -6.14
CA LYS A 78 -6.44 26.02 -7.59
C LYS A 78 -5.54 27.21 -7.92
N ALA A 79 -5.14 27.33 -9.18
CA ALA A 79 -4.42 28.51 -9.63
C ALA A 79 -5.26 29.77 -9.36
N PRO A 80 -4.65 30.88 -8.90
CA PRO A 80 -5.40 32.08 -8.55
C PRO A 80 -6.09 32.67 -9.77
N THR A 81 -7.36 33.04 -9.61
CA THR A 81 -8.13 33.84 -10.57
C THR A 81 -7.52 35.23 -10.73
N ALA A 82 -7.92 35.97 -11.78
CA ALA A 82 -7.45 37.35 -11.98
C ALA A 82 -7.73 38.25 -10.77
N ALA A 83 -8.92 38.13 -10.16
CA ALA A 83 -9.29 38.89 -8.97
C ALA A 83 -8.43 38.52 -7.76
N GLU A 84 -8.16 37.23 -7.54
CA GLU A 84 -7.30 36.78 -6.44
C GLU A 84 -5.85 37.19 -6.64
N LYS A 85 -5.35 37.22 -7.89
CA LYS A 85 -4.01 37.76 -8.19
C LYS A 85 -3.92 39.24 -7.82
N THR A 86 -4.89 40.05 -8.25
CA THR A 86 -4.95 41.47 -7.91
C THR A 86 -4.99 41.67 -6.39
N LYS A 87 -5.81 40.90 -5.68
CA LYS A 87 -5.91 40.96 -4.21
C LYS A 87 -4.62 40.52 -3.51
N ALA A 88 -3.97 39.45 -3.98
CA ALA A 88 -2.72 38.97 -3.42
C ALA A 88 -1.58 40.00 -3.53
N LEU A 89 -1.66 40.92 -4.50
CA LEU A 89 -0.65 41.97 -4.76
C LEU A 89 -1.04 43.37 -4.25
N SER A 90 -2.15 43.50 -3.52
CA SER A 90 -2.72 44.81 -3.18
C SER A 90 -2.18 45.43 -1.88
N GLN A 91 -1.48 44.67 -1.03
CA GLN A 91 -1.06 45.15 0.29
C GLN A 91 0.08 46.15 0.18
N VAL A 92 1.03 45.89 -0.72
CA VAL A 92 2.15 46.79 -1.02
C VAL A 92 2.34 46.85 -2.54
N PRO A 93 1.63 47.75 -3.24
CA PRO A 93 1.67 47.82 -4.70
C PRO A 93 3.11 47.92 -5.25
N GLY A 94 3.43 47.10 -6.24
CA GLY A 94 4.74 47.07 -6.90
C GLY A 94 5.84 46.26 -6.19
N ASP A 95 5.61 45.76 -4.97
CA ASP A 95 6.61 45.00 -4.20
C ASP A 95 6.10 43.60 -3.84
N LEU A 96 6.55 42.60 -4.61
CA LEU A 96 6.08 41.22 -4.48
C LEU A 96 6.45 40.60 -3.13
N ASP A 97 7.67 40.84 -2.63
CA ASP A 97 8.15 40.25 -1.38
C ASP A 97 7.46 40.88 -0.18
N LYS A 98 7.24 42.21 -0.18
CA LYS A 98 6.49 42.86 0.89
C LYS A 98 5.01 42.45 0.93
N ASN A 99 4.40 42.10 -0.20
CA ASN A 99 3.06 41.52 -0.20
C ASN A 99 3.03 40.16 0.52
N VAL A 100 4.05 39.33 0.35
CA VAL A 100 4.17 38.05 1.08
C VAL A 100 4.21 38.29 2.59
N ASP A 101 5.06 39.22 3.05
CA ASP A 101 5.20 39.51 4.47
C ASP A 101 3.94 40.13 5.07
N ALA A 102 3.28 41.04 4.33
CA ALA A 102 2.02 41.64 4.74
C ALA A 102 0.91 40.58 4.88
N TRP A 103 0.71 39.74 3.86
CA TRP A 103 -0.30 38.67 3.92
C TRP A 103 0.03 37.62 4.97
N LYS A 104 1.31 37.32 5.22
CA LYS A 104 1.73 36.42 6.30
C LYS A 104 1.31 36.97 7.66
N LYS A 105 1.52 38.27 7.91
CA LYS A 105 1.08 38.93 9.14
C LYS A 105 -0.44 38.90 9.28
N ILE A 106 -1.17 39.23 8.21
CA ILE A 106 -2.65 39.21 8.18
C ILE A 106 -3.17 37.80 8.47
N ALA A 107 -2.69 36.79 7.75
CA ALA A 107 -3.14 35.40 7.90
C ALA A 107 -2.81 34.83 9.29
N ASN A 108 -1.68 35.20 9.88
CA ASN A 108 -1.34 34.80 11.24
C ASN A 108 -2.24 35.47 12.29
N ALA A 109 -2.60 36.74 12.10
CA ALA A 109 -3.45 37.48 13.02
C ALA A 109 -4.92 37.07 12.93
N SER A 110 -5.44 36.86 11.71
CA SER A 110 -6.85 36.54 11.49
C SER A 110 -7.18 35.07 11.71
N GLY A 111 -6.23 34.16 11.47
CA GLY A 111 -6.47 32.71 11.46
C GLY A 111 -7.41 32.23 10.34
N LYS A 112 -7.89 33.12 9.47
CA LYS A 112 -8.89 32.79 8.44
C LYS A 112 -8.25 32.07 7.25
N PRO A 113 -8.84 30.96 6.76
CA PRO A 113 -8.29 30.24 5.60
C PRO A 113 -8.17 31.07 4.33
N ALA A 114 -9.12 31.98 4.08
CA ALA A 114 -9.08 32.86 2.91
C ALA A 114 -7.86 33.80 2.90
N ASP A 115 -7.46 34.32 4.06
CA ASP A 115 -6.28 35.20 4.15
C ASP A 115 -4.99 34.40 4.00
N ARG A 116 -4.96 33.17 4.53
CA ARG A 116 -3.87 32.23 4.29
C ARG A 116 -3.75 31.85 2.81
N ALA A 117 -4.86 31.68 2.10
CA ALA A 117 -4.85 31.44 0.66
C ALA A 117 -4.24 32.63 -0.11
N MET A 118 -4.54 33.88 0.29
CA MET A 118 -3.90 35.06 -0.30
C MET A 118 -2.39 35.11 -0.03
N GLU A 119 -1.94 34.71 1.16
CA GLU A 119 -0.51 34.55 1.46
C GLU A 119 0.16 33.53 0.54
N ILE A 120 -0.48 32.38 0.34
CA ILE A 120 0.01 31.34 -0.57
C ILE A 120 0.10 31.87 -2.00
N TYR A 121 -0.92 32.59 -2.47
CA TYR A 121 -0.90 33.21 -3.81
C TYR A 121 0.15 34.30 -3.94
N ALA A 122 0.34 35.15 -2.93
CA ALA A 122 1.39 36.16 -2.93
C ALA A 122 2.78 35.51 -3.06
N ARG A 123 3.02 34.40 -2.33
CA ARG A 123 4.26 33.62 -2.46
C ARG A 123 4.43 33.02 -3.85
N TYR A 124 3.36 32.51 -4.43
CA TYR A 124 3.39 32.01 -5.80
C TYR A 124 3.72 33.14 -6.78
N LEU A 125 3.10 34.31 -6.66
CA LEU A 125 3.36 35.43 -7.59
C LEU A 125 4.76 36.04 -7.43
N ALA A 126 5.35 35.95 -6.24
CA ALA A 126 6.72 36.37 -5.97
C ALA A 126 7.79 35.36 -6.43
N ASN A 127 7.42 34.11 -6.70
CA ASN A 127 8.38 33.08 -7.10
C ASN A 127 8.87 33.26 -8.55
N LYS A 128 10.08 32.78 -8.85
CA LYS A 128 10.74 32.92 -10.16
C LYS A 128 10.96 31.58 -10.88
N GLU A 129 10.30 30.50 -10.44
CA GLU A 129 10.56 29.14 -10.91
C GLU A 129 9.82 28.76 -12.21
N GLY A 130 8.86 29.57 -12.65
CA GLY A 130 8.11 29.34 -13.91
C GLY A 130 7.23 28.09 -13.91
N LEU A 131 6.98 27.50 -12.73
CA LEU A 131 6.13 26.31 -12.57
C LEU A 131 4.65 26.67 -12.59
N SER A 132 3.80 25.70 -12.97
CA SER A 132 2.35 25.82 -12.75
C SER A 132 2.07 25.96 -11.24
N PHE A 133 0.94 26.61 -10.88
CA PHE A 133 0.59 26.77 -9.46
C PHE A 133 0.57 25.44 -8.71
N LYS A 134 -0.02 24.39 -9.29
CA LYS A 134 -0.14 23.09 -8.63
C LYS A 134 1.22 22.40 -8.48
N ASP A 135 2.09 22.47 -9.48
CA ASP A 135 3.44 21.92 -9.39
C ASP A 135 4.29 22.68 -8.38
N TRP A 136 4.23 24.02 -8.38
CA TRP A 136 4.90 24.83 -7.38
C TRP A 136 4.39 24.52 -5.98
N PHE A 137 3.07 24.48 -5.79
CA PHE A 137 2.46 24.29 -4.48
C PHE A 137 2.80 22.91 -3.88
N ASP A 138 2.60 21.84 -4.65
CA ASP A 138 2.86 20.48 -4.18
C ASP A 138 4.36 20.18 -4.07
N LYS A 139 5.15 20.57 -5.08
CA LYS A 139 6.54 20.10 -5.24
C LYS A 139 7.57 21.08 -4.68
N ARG A 140 7.21 22.34 -4.40
CA ARG A 140 8.08 23.34 -3.78
C ARG A 140 7.55 23.77 -2.42
N TYR A 141 6.35 24.35 -2.36
CA TYR A 141 5.83 24.95 -1.14
C TYR A 141 5.62 23.92 -0.02
N ILE A 142 4.81 22.87 -0.23
CA ILE A 142 4.59 21.80 0.75
C ILE A 142 5.89 21.04 1.01
N ARG A 143 6.65 20.70 -0.04
CA ARG A 143 7.93 19.97 0.09
C ARG A 143 8.93 20.70 0.99
N ASN A 144 9.06 22.02 0.85
CA ASN A 144 9.98 22.80 1.68
C ASN A 144 9.59 22.75 3.16
N GLN A 145 8.28 22.71 3.48
CA GLN A 145 7.83 22.50 4.85
C GLN A 145 8.22 21.09 5.36
N VAL A 146 8.04 20.04 4.56
CA VAL A 146 8.48 18.68 4.91
C VAL A 146 9.99 18.65 5.19
N ASN A 147 10.80 19.24 4.31
CA ASN A 147 12.25 19.36 4.47
C ASN A 147 12.61 20.05 5.79
N ASN A 148 11.85 21.08 6.17
CA ASN A 148 12.13 21.88 7.35
C ASN A 148 11.70 21.21 8.65
N HIS A 149 10.58 20.48 8.66
CA HIS A 149 9.94 20.03 9.91
C HIS A 149 10.11 18.54 10.18
N LYS A 150 10.16 17.67 9.17
CA LYS A 150 10.22 16.21 9.35
C LYS A 150 11.48 15.76 10.10
N GLY A 151 12.63 16.32 9.76
CA GLY A 151 13.90 16.02 10.43
C GLY A 151 13.86 16.36 11.92
N SER A 152 13.36 17.56 12.26
CA SER A 152 13.21 18.01 13.65
C SER A 152 12.21 17.16 14.44
N GLY A 153 11.10 16.75 13.82
CA GLY A 153 10.15 15.82 14.45
C GLY A 153 10.79 14.46 14.75
N PHE A 154 11.64 13.96 13.85
CA PHE A 154 12.38 12.72 14.07
C PHE A 154 13.46 12.86 15.16
N GLU A 155 14.23 13.95 15.14
CA GLU A 155 15.21 14.28 16.19
C GLU A 155 14.52 14.29 17.57
N ARG A 156 13.40 15.02 17.71
CA ARG A 156 12.62 15.08 18.94
C ARG A 156 12.16 13.70 19.42
N GLN A 157 11.72 12.85 18.49
CA GLN A 157 11.30 11.49 18.82
C GLN A 157 12.47 10.65 19.36
N LEU A 158 13.65 10.70 18.72
CA LEU A 158 14.83 9.98 19.18
C LEU A 158 15.36 10.52 20.52
N VAL A 159 15.40 11.84 20.69
CA VAL A 159 15.79 12.48 21.96
C VAL A 159 14.91 11.99 23.10
N THR A 160 13.60 11.84 22.84
CA THR A 160 12.64 11.33 23.83
C THR A 160 12.85 9.84 24.10
N ASP A 161 12.85 9.00 23.07
CA ASP A 161 12.90 7.54 23.22
C ASP A 161 14.22 7.03 23.82
N TYR A 162 15.34 7.69 23.51
CA TYR A 162 16.68 7.31 23.98
C TYR A 162 17.18 8.23 25.11
N LYS A 163 16.32 9.12 25.61
CA LYS A 163 16.60 10.03 26.73
C LYS A 163 17.89 10.81 26.52
N LEU A 164 18.08 11.39 25.33
CA LEU A 164 19.25 12.20 24.96
C LEU A 164 19.13 13.60 25.58
N ILE A 165 18.96 13.65 26.91
CA ILE A 165 18.64 14.84 27.69
C ILE A 165 19.71 15.08 28.76
N GLY A 166 19.72 16.28 29.35
CA GLY A 166 20.71 16.64 30.35
C GLY A 166 21.97 17.31 29.78
N PRO A 167 22.94 17.64 30.64
CA PRO A 167 24.10 18.45 30.27
C PRO A 167 25.08 17.77 29.31
N ASP A 168 25.05 16.43 29.16
CA ASP A 168 26.01 15.72 28.28
C ASP A 168 25.64 15.79 26.79
N TRP A 169 24.36 16.01 26.46
CA TRP A 169 23.85 15.91 25.10
C TRP A 169 23.68 17.28 24.43
N LEU A 170 24.35 17.47 23.31
CA LEU A 170 24.16 18.59 22.39
C LEU A 170 23.57 18.09 21.08
N CYS A 171 22.61 18.82 20.52
CA CYS A 171 21.99 18.55 19.23
C CYS A 171 22.41 19.61 18.21
N GLU A 172 22.50 19.23 16.93
CA GLU A 172 22.98 20.04 15.80
C GLU A 172 24.39 20.61 16.01
N VAL A 173 25.34 19.73 16.33
CA VAL A 173 26.74 20.08 16.56
C VAL A 173 27.49 20.14 15.22
N THR A 174 28.35 21.15 15.04
CA THR A 174 29.09 21.34 13.79
C THR A 174 30.58 21.11 14.00
N VAL A 175 31.18 20.35 13.09
CA VAL A 175 32.62 20.17 12.94
C VAL A 175 33.07 20.90 11.68
N GLU A 176 34.05 21.78 11.79
CA GLU A 176 34.61 22.55 10.67
C GLU A 176 35.81 21.83 10.08
N LEU A 177 35.95 21.92 8.75
CA LEU A 177 36.99 21.28 7.96
C LEU A 177 37.92 22.36 7.40
N PHE A 178 39.22 22.17 7.56
CA PHE A 178 40.27 23.12 7.19
C PHE A 178 41.29 22.48 6.26
N ASP A 179 41.74 23.19 5.25
CA ASP A 179 42.87 22.74 4.43
C ASP A 179 44.21 22.89 5.16
N ALA A 180 45.31 22.60 4.45
CA ALA A 180 46.66 22.70 4.98
C ALA A 180 47.09 24.13 5.35
N ASN A 181 46.44 25.16 4.77
CA ASN A 181 46.71 26.57 5.06
C ASN A 181 45.88 27.07 6.26
N GLY A 182 44.98 26.24 6.79
CA GLY A 182 44.06 26.61 7.86
C GLY A 182 42.82 27.35 7.37
N GLU A 183 42.55 27.37 6.05
CA GLU A 183 41.34 27.97 5.51
C GLU A 183 40.15 27.00 5.62
N LYS A 184 38.97 27.52 5.96
CA LYS A 184 37.76 26.71 6.09
C LYS A 184 37.27 26.26 4.71
N VAL A 185 37.41 24.97 4.43
CA VAL A 185 36.97 24.33 3.17
C VAL A 185 35.64 23.60 3.28
N GLY A 186 35.11 23.46 4.50
CA GLY A 186 33.77 22.90 4.68
C GLY A 186 33.37 22.68 6.12
N GLU A 187 32.28 21.96 6.29
CA GLU A 187 31.76 21.56 7.60
C GLU A 187 30.95 20.26 7.52
N ARG A 188 30.84 19.59 8.67
CA ARG A 188 30.03 18.40 8.91
C ARG A 188 29.20 18.63 10.17
N ARG A 189 27.87 18.61 10.01
CA ARG A 189 26.91 18.77 11.12
C ARG A 189 26.40 17.41 11.57
N TYR A 190 26.38 17.12 12.87
CA TYR A 190 25.81 15.91 13.46
C TYR A 190 24.55 16.26 14.26
N ASP A 191 23.52 15.41 14.16
CA ASP A 191 22.22 15.67 14.77
C ASP A 191 22.27 15.59 16.30
N ALA A 192 23.12 14.73 16.85
CA ALA A 192 23.43 14.72 18.28
C ALA A 192 24.91 14.42 18.58
N TYR A 193 25.39 14.86 19.74
CA TYR A 193 26.73 14.66 20.24
C TYR A 193 26.70 14.50 21.76
N ASN A 194 27.28 13.41 22.26
CA ASN A 194 27.46 13.20 23.68
C ASN A 194 28.87 13.67 24.08
N LYS A 195 28.96 14.74 24.86
CA LYS A 195 30.25 15.32 25.30
C LYS A 195 31.03 14.41 26.24
N ARG A 196 30.35 13.57 27.01
CA ARG A 196 30.98 12.68 27.99
C ARG A 196 31.58 11.45 27.32
N THR A 197 30.88 10.85 26.36
CA THR A 197 31.37 9.66 25.63
C THR A 197 32.06 9.99 24.31
N ARG A 198 32.04 11.26 23.88
CA ARG A 198 32.59 11.75 22.60
C ARG A 198 31.99 11.04 21.37
N GLU A 199 30.69 10.72 21.43
CA GLU A 199 29.98 10.02 20.35
C GLU A 199 29.18 11.00 19.49
N PHE A 200 29.51 11.08 18.20
CA PHE A 200 28.72 11.77 17.18
C PHE A 200 27.59 10.87 16.66
N ASN A 201 26.41 11.46 16.51
CA ASN A 201 25.20 10.77 16.10
C ASN A 201 24.56 11.46 14.89
N GLU A 202 24.31 10.69 13.83
CA GLU A 202 23.57 11.11 12.63
C GLU A 202 22.21 10.39 12.57
N PHE A 203 21.14 11.14 12.39
CA PHE A 203 19.77 10.67 12.36
C PHE A 203 19.19 10.73 10.95
N LYS A 204 18.72 9.60 10.42
CA LYS A 204 18.13 9.47 9.09
C LYS A 204 16.71 8.92 9.13
N SER A 205 15.73 9.78 8.91
CA SER A 205 14.30 9.38 8.86
C SER A 205 13.95 8.42 7.70
N ASN A 206 14.84 8.29 6.72
CA ASN A 206 14.72 7.34 5.60
C ASN A 206 15.86 6.30 5.55
N SER A 207 16.75 6.28 6.56
CA SER A 207 17.93 5.40 6.63
C SER A 207 18.92 5.52 5.45
N LYS A 208 18.94 6.63 4.71
CA LYS A 208 19.87 6.86 3.60
C LYS A 208 21.10 7.66 4.04
N LEU A 209 22.29 7.09 3.85
CA LEU A 209 23.59 7.75 3.99
C LEU A 209 24.12 8.10 2.60
N THR A 210 24.81 9.24 2.51
CA THR A 210 25.40 9.74 1.25
C THR A 210 26.91 9.59 1.27
N ALA A 211 27.51 9.26 0.13
CA ALA A 211 28.97 9.15 -0.01
C ALA A 211 29.69 10.44 0.40
N LYS A 212 29.10 11.62 0.09
CA LYS A 212 29.63 12.93 0.48
C LYS A 212 29.69 13.12 1.99
N GLN A 213 28.68 12.65 2.73
CA GLN A 213 28.72 12.71 4.20
C GLN A 213 29.79 11.77 4.75
N LEU A 214 29.84 10.52 4.26
CA LEU A 214 30.81 9.52 4.72
C LEU A 214 32.26 9.92 4.42
N ALA A 215 32.50 10.59 3.29
CA ALA A 215 33.81 11.16 2.97
C ALA A 215 34.26 12.20 4.01
N LYS A 216 33.33 13.06 4.47
CA LYS A 216 33.61 14.01 5.56
C LYS A 216 33.79 13.28 6.90
N ASP A 217 33.00 12.25 7.17
CA ASP A 217 33.12 11.47 8.41
C ASP A 217 34.50 10.81 8.53
N ARG A 218 35.12 10.36 7.42
CA ARG A 218 36.51 9.88 7.40
C ARG A 218 37.53 10.94 7.78
N ILE A 219 37.33 12.19 7.33
CA ILE A 219 38.20 13.31 7.69
C ILE A 219 38.07 13.58 9.20
N VAL A 220 36.83 13.64 9.71
CA VAL A 220 36.56 13.83 11.14
C VAL A 220 37.19 12.72 11.97
N ALA A 221 37.03 11.46 11.57
CA ALA A 221 37.56 10.31 12.30
C ALA A 221 39.08 10.31 12.40
N ARG A 222 39.78 10.80 11.37
CA ARG A 222 41.24 10.95 11.33
C ARG A 222 41.72 12.08 12.24
N SER A 223 41.04 13.22 12.25
CA SER A 223 41.44 14.38 13.08
C SER A 223 41.00 14.27 14.54
N MET A 224 40.01 13.42 14.85
CA MET A 224 39.41 13.29 16.18
C MET A 224 39.44 11.80 16.62
N PRO A 225 40.61 11.24 16.97
CA PRO A 225 40.82 9.78 17.12
C PRO A 225 40.10 9.16 18.32
N ASP A 226 39.68 9.97 19.27
CA ASP A 226 38.94 9.62 20.48
C ASP A 226 37.42 9.70 20.32
N HIS A 227 36.92 10.18 19.18
CA HIS A 227 35.49 10.32 18.91
C HIS A 227 34.94 9.11 18.15
N THR A 228 33.71 8.71 18.49
CA THR A 228 32.99 7.58 17.85
C THR A 228 31.79 8.07 17.04
N PHE A 229 31.25 7.22 16.17
CA PHE A 229 30.18 7.57 15.24
C PHE A 229 29.02 6.59 15.33
N ARG A 230 27.79 7.12 15.28
CA ARG A 230 26.57 6.33 15.23
C ARG A 230 25.61 6.85 14.17
N PHE A 231 25.09 5.94 13.36
CA PHE A 231 24.05 6.21 12.37
C PHE A 231 22.72 5.59 12.81
N THR A 232 21.74 6.43 13.10
CA THR A 232 20.40 5.98 13.51
C THR A 232 19.40 6.12 12.37
N GLY A 233 18.77 5.01 11.99
CA GLY A 233 17.82 4.93 10.89
C GLY A 233 16.40 4.61 11.37
N ALA A 234 15.41 5.36 10.85
CA ALA A 234 13.98 5.11 11.10
C ALA A 234 13.41 3.93 10.29
N LYS A 235 14.16 3.43 9.31
CA LYS A 235 13.76 2.40 8.35
C LYS A 235 14.84 1.33 8.23
N LYS A 236 14.55 0.26 7.49
CA LYS A 236 15.55 -0.76 7.14
C LYS A 236 16.73 -0.11 6.41
N PHE A 237 17.96 -0.32 6.91
CA PHE A 237 19.16 -0.03 6.13
C PHE A 237 19.22 -1.03 4.97
N THR A 238 19.31 -0.55 3.73
CA THR A 238 19.50 -1.42 2.58
C THR A 238 20.90 -2.06 2.63
N LYS A 239 21.13 -3.15 1.89
CA LYS A 239 22.45 -3.80 1.81
C LYS A 239 23.58 -2.81 1.51
N GLY A 240 23.34 -1.86 0.59
CA GLY A 240 24.30 -0.81 0.27
C GLY A 240 24.58 0.12 1.47
N GLN A 241 23.55 0.50 2.22
CA GLN A 241 23.72 1.34 3.42
C GLN A 241 24.46 0.61 4.55
N VAL A 242 24.20 -0.69 4.73
CA VAL A 242 24.97 -1.54 5.65
C VAL A 242 26.45 -1.60 5.22
N ASN A 243 26.72 -1.77 3.92
CA ASN A 243 28.09 -1.77 3.39
C ASN A 243 28.79 -0.43 3.62
N HIS A 244 28.09 0.69 3.48
CA HIS A 244 28.65 2.01 3.79
C HIS A 244 29.10 2.14 5.25
N ILE A 245 28.26 1.70 6.19
CA ILE A 245 28.60 1.73 7.63
C ILE A 245 29.80 0.82 7.91
N ASN A 246 29.80 -0.40 7.37
CA ASN A 246 30.89 -1.36 7.54
C ASN A 246 32.21 -0.89 6.90
N ALA A 247 32.14 -0.19 5.76
CA ALA A 247 33.31 0.39 5.12
C ALA A 247 33.92 1.49 6.00
N LEU A 248 33.09 2.40 6.53
CA LEU A 248 33.58 3.43 7.44
C LEU A 248 34.17 2.82 8.72
N GLU A 249 33.54 1.82 9.33
CA GLU A 249 34.10 1.11 10.49
C GLU A 249 35.48 0.52 10.18
N ARG A 250 35.65 -0.11 9.01
CA ARG A 250 36.94 -0.67 8.58
C ARG A 250 38.00 0.42 8.44
N ASP A 251 37.66 1.50 7.74
CA ASP A 251 38.58 2.63 7.53
C ASP A 251 39.01 3.25 8.87
N VAL A 252 38.06 3.45 9.79
CA VAL A 252 38.33 4.00 11.13
C VAL A 252 39.18 3.04 11.96
N ARG A 253 38.92 1.74 11.88
CA ARG A 253 39.68 0.70 12.56
C ARG A 253 41.13 0.67 12.08
N GLU A 254 41.37 0.78 10.77
CA GLU A 254 42.70 0.87 10.18
C GLU A 254 43.45 2.14 10.64
N MET A 255 42.76 3.29 10.70
CA MET A 255 43.33 4.55 11.21
C MET A 255 43.69 4.52 12.71
N ARG A 256 43.12 3.59 13.48
CA ARG A 256 43.16 3.58 14.95
C ARG A 256 43.71 2.27 15.52
N ASN A 257 44.76 1.75 14.89
CA ASN A 257 45.52 0.57 15.36
C ASN A 257 44.64 -0.66 15.64
N GLY A 258 43.62 -0.89 14.80
CA GLY A 258 42.80 -2.09 14.89
C GLY A 258 41.65 -2.02 15.91
N LYS A 259 41.44 -0.89 16.60
CA LYS A 259 40.34 -0.71 17.57
C LYS A 259 38.96 -0.79 16.88
N ALA A 260 38.18 -1.81 17.21
CA ALA A 260 36.85 -2.03 16.64
C ALA A 260 35.72 -1.32 17.41
N GLY A 261 34.53 -1.30 16.81
CA GLY A 261 33.29 -0.78 17.38
C GLY A 261 33.26 0.75 17.49
N GLN A 262 34.00 1.45 16.63
CA GLN A 262 34.12 2.91 16.64
C GLN A 262 33.03 3.59 15.79
N VAL A 263 32.42 2.83 14.88
CA VAL A 263 31.32 3.22 14.01
C VAL A 263 30.20 2.18 14.14
N ARG A 264 29.00 2.63 14.50
CA ARG A 264 27.85 1.76 14.77
C ARG A 264 26.60 2.23 14.04
N GLY A 265 25.67 1.31 13.82
CA GLY A 265 24.32 1.60 13.35
C GLY A 265 23.28 1.28 14.41
N ASN A 266 22.19 2.04 14.42
CA ASN A 266 21.00 1.77 15.21
C ASN A 266 19.77 1.83 14.31
N GLN A 267 19.01 0.74 14.25
CA GLN A 267 17.83 0.63 13.40
C GLN A 267 16.59 0.44 14.26
N ARG A 268 15.66 1.38 14.17
CA ARG A 268 14.34 1.29 14.81
C ARG A 268 13.27 1.84 13.88
N PHE A 269 12.14 1.15 13.78
CA PHE A 269 11.10 1.54 12.82
C PHE A 269 10.26 2.70 13.36
N TYR A 270 10.24 3.79 12.59
CA TYR A 270 9.39 4.94 12.84
C TYR A 270 8.60 5.36 11.60
N ASN A 271 7.35 5.73 11.78
CA ASN A 271 6.46 6.21 10.73
C ASN A 271 6.25 7.73 10.86
N PRO A 272 6.58 8.53 9.84
CA PRO A 272 6.31 9.96 9.84
C PRO A 272 4.81 10.23 9.71
N VAL A 273 4.26 11.06 10.59
CA VAL A 273 2.85 11.48 10.57
C VAL A 273 2.78 13.01 10.46
N PRO A 274 2.34 13.56 9.32
CA PRO A 274 2.14 15.00 9.19
C PRO A 274 0.98 15.45 10.07
N LYS A 275 1.20 16.48 10.89
CA LYS A 275 0.12 17.22 11.56
C LYS A 275 -0.47 18.21 10.59
N THR A 276 -1.68 17.90 10.13
CA THR A 276 -2.45 18.76 9.25
C THR A 276 -3.92 18.60 9.58
N THR A 277 -4.65 19.72 9.59
CA THR A 277 -6.10 19.74 9.76
C THR A 277 -6.72 20.12 8.43
N PRO A 278 -7.44 19.22 7.74
CA PRO A 278 -8.11 19.56 6.49
C PRO A 278 -9.09 20.73 6.67
N ILE A 279 -9.19 21.58 5.66
CA ILE A 279 -10.05 22.76 5.66
C ILE A 279 -11.03 22.64 4.50
N ARG A 280 -12.32 22.74 4.82
CA ARG A 280 -13.40 22.77 3.84
C ARG A 280 -13.17 23.88 2.82
N GLY A 281 -13.26 23.57 1.53
CA GLY A 281 -13.01 24.52 0.45
C GLY A 281 -11.55 24.60 -0.02
N TYR A 282 -10.59 24.13 0.79
CA TYR A 282 -9.15 24.34 0.54
C TYR A 282 -8.33 23.05 0.47
N SER A 283 -8.80 21.95 1.06
CA SER A 283 -8.12 20.65 0.99
C SER A 283 -8.52 19.84 -0.25
N ASP A 284 -7.68 18.92 -0.70
CA ASP A 284 -8.01 18.01 -1.80
C ASP A 284 -8.66 16.72 -1.27
N HIS A 285 -9.78 16.31 -1.88
CA HIS A 285 -10.49 15.08 -1.56
C HIS A 285 -10.77 14.30 -2.84
N GLN A 286 -10.62 12.99 -2.79
CA GLN A 286 -10.83 12.12 -3.95
C GLN A 286 -12.14 11.35 -3.82
N ARG A 287 -12.74 11.02 -4.97
CA ARG A 287 -13.98 10.22 -5.01
C ARG A 287 -13.73 8.73 -4.79
N TRP A 288 -12.47 8.29 -4.77
CA TRP A 288 -12.11 6.89 -4.55
C TRP A 288 -12.67 6.38 -3.23
N PHE A 289 -13.42 5.28 -3.29
CA PHE A 289 -14.05 4.62 -2.14
C PHE A 289 -15.02 5.51 -1.35
N ALA A 290 -15.54 6.59 -1.94
CA ALA A 290 -16.48 7.51 -1.29
C ALA A 290 -17.91 7.31 -1.85
N PRO A 291 -18.79 6.52 -1.22
CA PRO A 291 -20.13 6.21 -1.75
C PRO A 291 -20.98 7.47 -1.97
N ALA A 292 -20.97 8.39 -1.01
CA ALA A 292 -21.68 9.67 -1.09
C ALA A 292 -21.21 10.59 -2.23
N CYS A 293 -20.07 10.28 -2.85
CA CYS A 293 -19.56 11.02 -4.01
C CYS A 293 -19.80 10.32 -5.34
N GLN A 294 -20.49 9.18 -5.40
CA GLN A 294 -20.62 8.46 -6.68
C GLN A 294 -21.75 9.01 -7.57
N THR A 295 -22.70 9.75 -6.99
CA THR A 295 -23.78 10.41 -7.73
C THR A 295 -23.25 11.67 -8.43
N GLY A 296 -23.52 11.85 -9.74
CA GLY A 296 -23.15 13.09 -10.49
C GLY A 296 -22.11 12.97 -11.61
N GLY A 297 -21.84 11.78 -12.18
CA GLY A 297 -20.99 11.61 -13.38
C GLY A 297 -19.48 11.56 -13.08
N THR A 298 -18.60 11.68 -14.08
CA THR A 298 -17.14 11.38 -13.99
C THR A 298 -16.24 12.56 -13.56
N GLN A 299 -16.79 13.74 -13.26
CA GLN A 299 -15.98 14.94 -13.02
C GLN A 299 -15.25 14.95 -11.66
N VAL A 300 -14.08 15.59 -11.63
CA VAL A 300 -13.29 15.86 -10.42
C VAL A 300 -14.06 16.86 -9.56
N MET A 301 -14.17 16.59 -8.25
CA MET A 301 -14.80 17.53 -7.31
C MET A 301 -14.05 18.87 -7.34
N ALA A 302 -14.77 19.96 -7.60
CA ALA A 302 -14.22 21.30 -7.44
C ALA A 302 -13.87 21.53 -5.95
N ALA A 303 -12.79 22.24 -5.64
CA ALA A 303 -12.34 22.48 -4.26
C ALA A 303 -13.43 23.14 -3.38
N GLY A 304 -14.33 23.94 -3.97
CA GLY A 304 -15.49 24.53 -3.28
C GLY A 304 -16.63 23.55 -2.96
N ALA A 305 -16.59 22.31 -3.45
CA ALA A 305 -17.63 21.29 -3.30
C ALA A 305 -17.27 20.18 -2.29
N ASN A 306 -16.23 20.34 -1.48
CA ASN A 306 -15.71 19.33 -0.55
C ASN A 306 -16.64 19.01 0.64
N THR A 307 -17.85 18.51 0.38
CA THR A 307 -18.73 17.89 1.39
C THR A 307 -18.65 16.36 1.36
N CYS A 308 -17.92 15.77 0.41
CA CYS A 308 -17.74 14.33 0.31
C CYS A 308 -16.33 13.99 -0.23
N GLY A 309 -15.80 12.80 0.11
CA GLY A 309 -14.58 12.25 -0.49
C GLY A 309 -13.58 11.69 0.52
N THR A 310 -12.63 10.89 0.02
CA THR A 310 -11.55 10.32 0.83
C THR A 310 -10.25 11.12 0.72
N ARG A 311 -9.47 11.10 1.79
CA ARG A 311 -8.17 11.76 1.91
C ARG A 311 -7.24 10.89 2.75
N GLY A 312 -5.97 10.88 2.37
CA GLY A 312 -4.93 10.20 3.12
C GLY A 312 -3.68 9.89 2.30
N PRO A 313 -2.68 9.23 2.92
CA PRO A 313 -1.44 8.85 2.27
C PRO A 313 -1.60 8.04 0.98
N ALA A 314 -2.62 7.18 0.87
CA ALA A 314 -2.92 6.45 -0.37
C ALA A 314 -3.17 7.41 -1.54
N ASN A 315 -4.05 8.39 -1.34
CA ASN A 315 -4.38 9.38 -2.36
C ASN A 315 -3.14 10.20 -2.74
N GLN A 316 -2.38 10.65 -1.75
CA GLN A 316 -1.20 11.49 -1.96
C GLN A 316 -0.12 10.75 -2.76
N ARG A 317 0.22 9.52 -2.37
CA ARG A 317 1.22 8.71 -3.09
C ARG A 317 0.75 8.41 -4.51
N ALA A 318 -0.50 8.01 -4.70
CA ALA A 318 -1.08 7.71 -6.02
C ALA A 318 -1.11 8.93 -6.96
N LEU A 319 -1.46 10.11 -6.46
CA LEU A 319 -1.48 11.34 -7.27
C LEU A 319 -0.07 11.87 -7.56
N SER A 320 0.90 11.59 -6.68
CA SER A 320 2.27 12.07 -6.82
C SER A 320 3.17 11.25 -7.75
N SER A 321 2.71 10.08 -8.20
CA SER A 321 3.53 9.09 -8.94
C SER A 321 3.75 9.41 -10.42
N GLY A 322 3.04 10.39 -10.98
CA GLY A 322 3.00 10.61 -12.43
C GLY A 322 2.09 9.60 -13.16
N LYS A 323 1.58 10.01 -14.32
CA LYS A 323 0.70 9.19 -15.18
C LYS A 323 1.50 8.32 -16.14
N THR A 324 2.66 8.81 -16.58
CA THR A 324 3.58 8.11 -17.48
C THR A 324 4.93 7.89 -16.81
N LEU A 325 5.71 6.95 -17.34
CA LEU A 325 7.09 6.72 -16.88
C LEU A 325 7.95 7.99 -16.98
N GLU A 326 7.79 8.77 -18.06
CA GLU A 326 8.56 10.01 -18.25
C GLU A 326 8.19 11.09 -17.23
N GLU A 327 6.90 11.24 -16.91
CA GLU A 327 6.48 12.12 -15.82
C GLU A 327 7.05 11.65 -14.47
N ALA A 328 7.03 10.34 -14.21
CA ALA A 328 7.54 9.76 -12.98
C ALA A 328 9.05 9.96 -12.82
N LYS A 329 9.84 9.76 -13.89
CA LYS A 329 11.28 10.06 -13.93
C LYS A 329 11.55 11.52 -13.63
N ARG A 330 10.82 12.44 -14.27
CA ARG A 330 10.92 13.88 -14.01
C ARG A 330 10.62 14.20 -12.54
N PHE A 331 9.50 13.69 -12.01
CA PHE A 331 9.10 13.92 -10.62
C PHE A 331 10.10 13.35 -9.62
N GLN A 332 10.66 12.18 -9.90
CA GLN A 332 11.69 11.55 -9.08
C GLN A 332 12.99 12.37 -9.08
N ALA A 333 13.46 12.81 -10.25
CA ALA A 333 14.66 13.64 -10.38
C ALA A 333 14.49 14.97 -9.64
N ASP A 334 13.35 15.64 -9.81
CA ASP A 334 13.03 16.89 -9.13
C ASP A 334 12.96 16.73 -7.60
N ALA A 335 12.30 15.67 -7.14
CA ALA A 335 12.21 15.37 -5.72
C ALA A 335 13.59 15.12 -5.10
N ARG A 336 14.48 14.39 -5.80
CA ARG A 336 15.86 14.15 -5.35
C ARG A 336 16.69 15.42 -5.30
N ARG A 337 16.60 16.28 -6.33
CA ARG A 337 17.30 17.56 -6.37
C ARG A 337 16.94 18.45 -5.18
N LEU A 338 15.70 18.37 -4.71
CA LEU A 338 15.18 19.15 -3.59
C LEU A 338 15.29 18.46 -2.23
N ASP A 339 15.73 17.20 -2.18
CA ASP A 339 15.86 16.44 -0.94
C ASP A 339 17.21 16.67 -0.25
N THR A 340 17.46 17.92 0.12
CA THR A 340 18.72 18.32 0.78
C THR A 340 18.88 17.74 2.20
N ARG A 341 17.79 17.22 2.79
CA ARG A 341 17.72 16.76 4.18
C ARG A 341 17.32 15.30 4.35
N GLY A 342 17.18 14.53 3.27
CA GLY A 342 16.81 13.10 3.34
C GLY A 342 15.41 12.89 3.93
N THR A 343 14.45 13.74 3.59
CA THR A 343 13.08 13.71 4.11
C THR A 343 12.11 12.97 3.21
N LEU A 344 12.53 12.58 2.00
CA LEU A 344 11.71 11.75 1.12
C LEU A 344 11.31 10.44 1.82
N PRO A 345 10.05 9.97 1.61
CA PRO A 345 9.71 8.60 1.98
C PRO A 345 10.61 7.63 1.22
N ARG A 346 10.72 6.37 1.67
CA ARG A 346 11.57 5.39 0.98
C ARG A 346 11.22 5.33 -0.53
N GLY A 347 12.26 5.49 -1.36
CA GLY A 347 12.15 5.54 -2.82
C GLY A 347 11.57 6.83 -3.43
N GLY A 348 11.15 7.83 -2.63
CA GLY A 348 10.58 9.08 -3.15
C GLY A 348 9.21 8.91 -3.84
N PRO A 349 8.78 9.85 -4.69
CA PRO A 349 7.51 9.75 -5.42
C PRO A 349 7.38 8.48 -6.26
N GLY A 350 8.48 7.97 -6.84
CA GLY A 350 8.53 6.72 -7.61
C GLY A 350 8.74 5.46 -6.78
N GLY A 351 8.73 5.55 -5.44
CA GLY A 351 9.10 4.45 -4.53
C GLY A 351 8.08 3.32 -4.38
N VAL A 352 6.90 3.41 -4.99
CA VAL A 352 5.82 2.42 -4.86
C VAL A 352 5.62 1.71 -6.19
N ASP A 353 5.64 0.37 -6.20
CA ASP A 353 5.24 -0.40 -7.36
C ASP A 353 3.71 -0.53 -7.41
N PHE A 354 3.06 0.42 -8.10
CA PHE A 354 1.61 0.43 -8.24
C PHE A 354 1.06 -0.75 -9.05
N THR A 355 1.89 -1.53 -9.77
CA THR A 355 1.43 -2.74 -10.45
C THR A 355 0.97 -3.81 -9.45
N THR A 356 1.52 -3.79 -8.23
CA THR A 356 1.19 -4.69 -7.10
C THR A 356 0.10 -4.15 -6.17
N LEU A 357 -0.47 -2.97 -6.46
CA LEU A 357 -1.42 -2.30 -5.57
C LEU A 357 -2.73 -3.09 -5.42
N GLU A 358 -3.10 -3.45 -4.20
CA GLU A 358 -4.31 -4.22 -3.88
C GLU A 358 -5.00 -3.70 -2.61
N LEU A 359 -6.34 -3.74 -2.58
CA LEU A 359 -7.15 -3.34 -1.43
C LEU A 359 -7.07 -4.38 -0.31
N ARG A 360 -6.46 -4.07 0.84
CA ARG A 360 -6.23 -5.05 1.91
C ARG A 360 -7.03 -4.81 3.18
N TYR A 361 -7.73 -3.69 3.28
CA TYR A 361 -8.64 -3.42 4.38
C TYR A 361 -9.77 -2.49 3.97
N VAL A 362 -10.97 -2.74 4.50
CA VAL A 362 -12.14 -1.87 4.43
C VAL A 362 -12.78 -1.79 5.82
N GLY A 363 -13.16 -0.59 6.26
CA GLY A 363 -13.91 -0.40 7.51
C GLY A 363 -14.60 0.97 7.55
N GLY A 364 -15.31 1.28 8.64
CA GLY A 364 -16.03 2.56 8.76
C GLY A 364 -17.21 2.67 7.77
N ILE A 365 -17.81 1.56 7.40
CA ILE A 365 -18.87 1.51 6.37
C ILE A 365 -20.27 1.80 6.92
N GLU A 366 -20.41 2.05 8.23
CA GLU A 366 -21.68 2.45 8.82
C GLU A 366 -22.15 3.80 8.25
N LYS A 367 -23.48 3.99 8.21
CA LYS A 367 -24.12 5.19 7.69
C LYS A 367 -23.53 6.47 8.31
N GLY A 368 -23.11 7.40 7.46
CA GLY A 368 -22.54 8.70 7.83
C GLY A 368 -21.08 8.68 8.29
N LYS A 369 -20.45 7.50 8.48
CA LYS A 369 -19.04 7.42 8.90
C LYS A 369 -18.08 7.59 7.74
N GLY A 370 -18.44 7.11 6.54
CA GLY A 370 -17.57 7.11 5.37
C GLY A 370 -16.47 6.02 5.42
N MET A 371 -16.28 5.33 4.30
CA MET A 371 -15.36 4.21 4.22
C MET A 371 -13.89 4.62 4.43
N THR A 372 -13.25 3.90 5.35
CA THR A 372 -11.79 3.85 5.50
C THR A 372 -11.23 2.63 4.78
N TYR A 373 -10.04 2.77 4.21
CA TYR A 373 -9.38 1.68 3.51
C TYR A 373 -7.86 1.70 3.69
N SER A 374 -7.24 0.55 3.41
CA SER A 374 -5.78 0.42 3.30
C SER A 374 -5.43 -0.44 2.10
N MET A 375 -4.52 0.06 1.28
CA MET A 375 -3.92 -0.60 0.14
C MET A 375 -2.59 -1.21 0.52
N ARG A 376 -2.27 -2.38 0.00
CA ARG A 376 -0.92 -2.95 0.01
C ARG A 376 -0.29 -2.74 -1.36
N ALA A 377 0.99 -2.35 -1.39
CA ALA A 377 1.83 -2.41 -2.57
C ALA A 377 3.26 -2.73 -2.14
N ASP A 378 4.05 -3.32 -3.04
CA ASP A 378 5.46 -3.51 -2.83
C ASP A 378 6.24 -2.23 -3.14
N GLN A 379 7.42 -2.09 -2.55
CA GLN A 379 8.33 -0.99 -2.83
C GLN A 379 9.04 -1.22 -4.15
N MET A 380 9.20 -0.14 -4.91
CA MET A 380 9.93 -0.18 -6.17
C MET A 380 11.41 -0.46 -5.89
N PRO A 381 12.03 -1.52 -6.47
CA PRO A 381 13.42 -1.88 -6.18
C PRO A 381 14.44 -0.85 -6.64
N ASP A 382 14.19 -0.23 -7.80
CA ASP A 382 15.06 0.79 -8.40
C ASP A 382 14.23 2.02 -8.82
N PRO A 383 13.72 2.79 -7.86
CA PRO A 383 12.84 3.92 -8.15
C PRO A 383 13.58 5.08 -8.83
N ASP A 384 14.90 5.04 -8.85
CA ASP A 384 15.75 6.12 -9.35
C ASP A 384 15.95 6.04 -10.87
N ASN A 385 15.95 4.83 -11.44
CA ASN A 385 15.96 4.60 -12.89
C ASN A 385 14.60 4.11 -13.40
N ASN A 386 13.88 3.34 -12.59
CA ASN A 386 12.61 2.70 -12.91
C ASN A 386 11.53 3.09 -11.87
N PRO A 387 11.16 4.38 -11.77
CA PRO A 387 10.15 4.82 -10.81
C PRO A 387 8.80 4.18 -11.09
N GLY A 388 8.10 3.79 -10.03
CA GLY A 388 6.70 3.40 -10.13
C GLY A 388 5.80 4.58 -10.48
N PHE A 389 4.78 4.33 -11.31
CA PHE A 389 3.90 5.34 -11.87
C PHE A 389 2.46 4.81 -12.02
N GLY A 390 1.53 5.68 -12.41
CA GLY A 390 0.15 5.29 -12.70
C GLY A 390 -0.72 5.00 -11.48
N GLY A 391 -0.29 5.40 -10.27
CA GLY A 391 -1.01 5.08 -9.03
C GLY A 391 -2.45 5.56 -9.02
N ALA A 392 -2.73 6.75 -9.55
CA ALA A 392 -4.09 7.28 -9.68
C ALA A 392 -5.01 6.37 -10.53
N ALA A 393 -4.51 5.81 -11.63
CA ALA A 393 -5.28 4.90 -12.47
C ALA A 393 -5.57 3.57 -11.76
N LYS A 394 -4.59 3.04 -11.00
CA LYS A 394 -4.76 1.80 -10.22
C LYS A 394 -5.71 1.97 -9.03
N MET A 395 -5.67 3.14 -8.37
CA MET A 395 -6.65 3.53 -7.34
C MET A 395 -8.07 3.65 -7.92
N GLN A 396 -8.20 4.31 -9.07
CA GLN A 396 -9.48 4.45 -9.75
C GLN A 396 -10.06 3.09 -10.13
N LEU A 397 -9.25 2.21 -10.72
CA LEU A 397 -9.68 0.86 -11.09
C LEU A 397 -10.21 0.06 -9.88
N ALA A 398 -9.45 0.06 -8.77
CA ALA A 398 -9.88 -0.64 -7.56
C ALA A 398 -11.21 -0.08 -7.00
N SER A 399 -11.35 1.25 -6.98
CA SER A 399 -12.57 1.93 -6.52
C SER A 399 -13.76 1.66 -7.43
N ASP A 400 -13.60 1.83 -8.73
CA ASP A 400 -14.67 1.60 -9.71
C ASP A 400 -15.14 0.15 -9.68
N SER A 401 -14.20 -0.80 -9.60
CA SER A 401 -14.53 -2.22 -9.48
C SER A 401 -15.37 -2.49 -8.23
N LEU A 402 -14.99 -1.92 -7.07
CA LEU A 402 -15.77 -2.06 -5.83
C LEU A 402 -17.23 -1.65 -6.06
N PHE A 403 -17.45 -0.49 -6.66
CA PHE A 403 -18.79 0.01 -6.88
C PHE A 403 -19.55 -0.74 -7.99
N THR A 404 -18.88 -1.18 -9.06
CA THR A 404 -19.47 -2.08 -10.07
C THR A 404 -19.98 -3.36 -9.43
N TRP A 405 -19.19 -3.98 -8.54
CA TRP A 405 -19.58 -5.20 -7.81
C TRP A 405 -20.73 -4.98 -6.84
N LEU A 406 -20.91 -3.77 -6.31
CA LEU A 406 -22.04 -3.43 -5.46
C LEU A 406 -23.30 -3.17 -6.29
N ALA A 407 -23.17 -2.43 -7.40
CA ALA A 407 -24.31 -2.00 -8.19
C ALA A 407 -24.97 -3.10 -9.02
N LEU A 408 -24.18 -4.04 -9.49
CA LEU A 408 -24.67 -5.19 -10.22
C LEU A 408 -24.91 -6.38 -9.28
N THR A 409 -25.77 -7.29 -9.70
CA THR A 409 -26.11 -8.49 -8.94
C THR A 409 -25.19 -9.67 -9.30
N PRO A 410 -24.90 -10.59 -8.36
CA PRO A 410 -23.92 -11.66 -8.56
C PRO A 410 -24.11 -12.55 -9.78
N GLU A 411 -25.35 -12.75 -10.25
CA GLU A 411 -25.69 -13.52 -11.44
C GLU A 411 -25.20 -12.89 -12.76
N LYS A 412 -24.67 -11.67 -12.73
CA LYS A 412 -24.07 -10.99 -13.88
C LYS A 412 -22.55 -11.13 -13.95
N PHE A 413 -21.92 -11.72 -12.93
CA PHE A 413 -20.47 -11.73 -12.74
C PHE A 413 -19.78 -12.90 -13.45
N TRP A 414 -20.08 -13.04 -14.73
CA TRP A 414 -19.58 -14.11 -15.59
C TRP A 414 -19.17 -13.55 -16.96
N VAL A 415 -18.29 -14.29 -17.62
CA VAL A 415 -17.79 -13.99 -18.98
C VAL A 415 -17.61 -15.30 -19.73
N ASN A 416 -17.89 -15.29 -21.02
CA ASN A 416 -17.94 -16.51 -21.81
C ASN A 416 -17.40 -16.28 -23.23
N LEU A 417 -16.27 -16.91 -23.54
CA LEU A 417 -15.69 -17.02 -24.87
C LEU A 417 -15.87 -18.46 -25.37
N ASN A 418 -17.11 -18.82 -25.69
CA ASN A 418 -17.47 -20.13 -26.25
C ASN A 418 -17.85 -19.98 -27.73
N PRO A 419 -17.22 -20.71 -28.68
CA PRO A 419 -17.52 -20.64 -30.11
C PRO A 419 -19.00 -20.93 -30.46
N ASP A 420 -19.65 -21.79 -29.69
CA ASP A 420 -21.05 -22.20 -29.89
C ASP A 420 -22.05 -21.21 -29.28
N GLN A 421 -21.56 -20.22 -28.53
CA GLN A 421 -22.41 -19.25 -27.84
C GLN A 421 -22.00 -17.79 -28.11
N PRO A 422 -21.94 -17.35 -29.38
CA PRO A 422 -21.52 -15.99 -29.75
C PRO A 422 -22.39 -14.89 -29.13
N ASP A 423 -23.68 -15.18 -28.87
CA ASP A 423 -24.61 -14.21 -28.29
C ASP A 423 -24.55 -14.16 -26.75
N LYS A 424 -23.86 -15.12 -26.13
CA LYS A 424 -23.78 -15.26 -24.67
C LYS A 424 -22.37 -14.95 -24.17
N ILE A 425 -21.82 -13.79 -24.54
CA ILE A 425 -20.46 -13.39 -24.12
C ILE A 425 -20.42 -12.90 -22.67
N MET A 426 -21.30 -11.96 -22.30
CA MET A 426 -21.47 -11.42 -20.94
C MET A 426 -22.64 -10.42 -20.90
N ASP A 427 -23.11 -10.09 -19.69
CA ASP A 427 -24.11 -9.01 -19.46
C ASP A 427 -23.63 -7.66 -20.02
N SER A 428 -24.52 -6.93 -20.68
CA SER A 428 -24.20 -5.67 -21.38
C SER A 428 -23.81 -4.52 -20.45
N LYS A 429 -24.37 -4.47 -19.23
CA LYS A 429 -23.98 -3.47 -18.22
C LYS A 429 -22.64 -3.83 -17.61
N PHE A 430 -22.37 -5.12 -17.37
CA PHE A 430 -21.05 -5.50 -16.93
C PHE A 430 -19.99 -5.21 -18.00
N ALA A 431 -20.31 -5.44 -19.28
CA ALA A 431 -19.45 -5.14 -20.43
C ALA A 431 -19.11 -3.66 -20.59
N SER A 432 -19.91 -2.74 -20.03
CA SER A 432 -19.63 -1.30 -20.11
C SER A 432 -18.68 -0.79 -19.01
N THR A 433 -18.09 -1.69 -18.22
CA THR A 433 -17.20 -1.36 -17.09
C THR A 433 -15.80 -1.95 -17.30
N ASP A 434 -14.77 -1.31 -16.71
CA ASP A 434 -13.41 -1.88 -16.72
C ASP A 434 -13.32 -3.22 -15.99
N ALA A 435 -14.14 -3.45 -14.94
CA ALA A 435 -14.18 -4.74 -14.25
C ALA A 435 -14.62 -5.87 -15.18
N GLY A 436 -15.69 -5.65 -15.96
CA GLY A 436 -16.18 -6.63 -16.93
C GLY A 436 -15.20 -6.88 -18.08
N ARG A 437 -14.59 -5.81 -18.61
CA ARG A 437 -13.51 -5.91 -19.59
C ARG A 437 -12.36 -6.79 -19.09
N ILE A 438 -11.85 -6.51 -17.89
CA ILE A 438 -10.70 -7.22 -17.33
C ILE A 438 -10.98 -8.71 -17.18
N LEU A 439 -12.21 -9.08 -16.78
CA LEU A 439 -12.58 -10.49 -16.70
C LEU A 439 -12.55 -11.16 -18.07
N LEU A 440 -13.13 -10.53 -19.11
CA LEU A 440 -13.18 -11.13 -20.46
C LEU A 440 -11.79 -11.18 -21.12
N ASP A 441 -10.97 -10.13 -20.96
CA ASP A 441 -9.60 -10.12 -21.46
C ASP A 441 -8.73 -11.18 -20.75
N ALA A 442 -8.92 -11.37 -19.44
CA ALA A 442 -8.23 -12.41 -18.68
C ALA A 442 -8.66 -13.83 -19.11
N ASP A 443 -9.93 -14.03 -19.47
CA ASP A 443 -10.39 -15.31 -20.02
C ASP A 443 -9.67 -15.62 -21.34
N LEU A 444 -9.50 -14.64 -22.24
CA LEU A 444 -8.71 -14.81 -23.46
C LEU A 444 -7.23 -15.11 -23.16
N ASP A 445 -6.60 -14.34 -22.26
CA ASP A 445 -5.20 -14.53 -21.89
C ASP A 445 -4.93 -15.91 -21.27
N MET A 446 -5.89 -16.44 -20.50
CA MET A 446 -5.80 -17.78 -19.90
C MET A 446 -5.85 -18.85 -20.98
N LYS A 447 -6.67 -18.70 -22.02
CA LYS A 447 -6.70 -19.63 -23.14
C LYS A 447 -5.36 -19.65 -23.88
N HIS A 448 -4.74 -18.49 -24.05
CA HIS A 448 -3.39 -18.41 -24.61
C HIS A 448 -2.36 -19.09 -23.71
N ASP A 449 -2.44 -18.90 -22.39
CA ASP A 449 -1.55 -19.60 -21.45
C ASP A 449 -1.79 -21.10 -21.42
N PHE A 450 -3.04 -21.54 -21.57
CA PHE A 450 -3.38 -22.95 -21.67
C PHE A 450 -2.76 -23.58 -22.92
N ALA A 451 -2.92 -22.94 -24.09
CA ALA A 451 -2.31 -23.39 -25.34
C ALA A 451 -0.78 -23.50 -25.22
N ALA A 452 -0.14 -22.61 -24.46
CA ALA A 452 1.28 -22.72 -24.16
C ALA A 452 1.60 -23.83 -23.15
N ALA A 453 0.81 -23.95 -22.09
CA ALA A 453 1.03 -24.90 -21.00
C ALA A 453 0.87 -26.36 -21.44
N ILE A 454 0.17 -26.62 -22.55
CA ILE A 454 -0.02 -27.95 -23.12
C ILE A 454 1.05 -28.32 -24.16
N ASN A 455 2.07 -27.48 -24.39
CA ASN A 455 3.18 -27.83 -25.26
C ASN A 455 4.19 -28.77 -24.54
N PRO A 456 4.39 -30.01 -25.04
CA PRO A 456 5.25 -31.01 -24.40
C PRO A 456 6.74 -30.68 -24.46
N GLU A 457 7.18 -29.83 -25.40
CA GLU A 457 8.57 -29.35 -25.47
C GLU A 457 8.87 -28.32 -24.38
N LYS A 458 7.84 -27.58 -23.94
CA LYS A 458 7.99 -26.51 -22.94
C LYS A 458 7.71 -27.00 -21.52
N PHE A 459 6.79 -27.95 -21.35
CA PHE A 459 6.33 -28.39 -20.03
C PHE A 459 6.36 -29.92 -19.88
N ALA A 460 7.10 -30.42 -18.89
CA ALA A 460 7.16 -31.85 -18.58
C ALA A 460 5.77 -32.42 -18.21
N GLY A 461 4.91 -31.60 -17.60
CA GLY A 461 3.51 -31.95 -17.35
C GLY A 461 2.74 -32.18 -18.66
N ALA A 462 2.85 -31.27 -19.63
CA ALA A 462 2.26 -31.47 -20.95
C ALA A 462 2.77 -32.74 -21.65
N LYS A 463 4.05 -33.05 -21.54
CA LYS A 463 4.58 -34.33 -22.08
C LYS A 463 3.87 -35.53 -21.45
N ARG A 464 3.71 -35.56 -20.12
CA ARG A 464 2.97 -36.63 -19.43
C ARG A 464 1.52 -36.69 -19.86
N PHE A 465 0.87 -35.54 -20.02
CA PHE A 465 -0.49 -35.44 -20.53
C PHE A 465 -0.59 -36.15 -21.89
N TRP A 466 0.20 -35.74 -22.88
CA TRP A 466 0.17 -36.30 -24.23
C TRP A 466 0.57 -37.77 -24.29
N ASP A 467 1.58 -38.18 -23.53
CA ASP A 467 2.03 -39.58 -23.48
C ASP A 467 0.90 -40.52 -23.00
N THR A 468 0.03 -40.04 -22.11
CA THR A 468 -1.02 -40.83 -21.45
C THR A 468 -2.42 -40.64 -22.02
N GLN A 469 -2.64 -39.72 -22.98
CA GLN A 469 -3.95 -39.51 -23.59
C GLN A 469 -4.47 -40.78 -24.31
N PRO A 470 -5.80 -41.02 -24.31
CA PRO A 470 -6.43 -41.96 -25.22
C PRO A 470 -6.05 -41.66 -26.67
N ARG A 471 -6.05 -42.69 -27.51
CA ARG A 471 -5.62 -42.58 -28.91
C ARG A 471 -6.64 -43.24 -29.83
N GLU A 472 -6.90 -42.60 -30.96
CA GLU A 472 -7.66 -43.14 -32.09
C GLU A 472 -6.75 -43.11 -33.32
N ASP A 473 -6.59 -44.24 -34.02
CA ASP A 473 -5.65 -44.39 -35.16
C ASP A 473 -4.18 -43.96 -34.89
N GLY A 474 -3.74 -44.08 -33.63
CA GLY A 474 -2.41 -43.67 -33.16
C GLY A 474 -2.29 -42.16 -32.87
N ILE A 475 -3.37 -41.40 -33.04
CA ILE A 475 -3.42 -39.95 -32.79
C ILE A 475 -3.90 -39.72 -31.35
N PRO A 476 -3.13 -39.00 -30.50
CA PRO A 476 -3.60 -38.61 -29.18
C PRO A 476 -4.85 -37.75 -29.28
N CYS A 477 -5.88 -38.12 -28.53
CA CYS A 477 -7.15 -37.41 -28.52
C CYS A 477 -7.07 -36.14 -27.66
N PHE A 478 -7.54 -35.03 -28.22
CA PHE A 478 -7.64 -33.76 -27.52
C PHE A 478 -9.01 -33.64 -26.85
N PRO A 479 -9.10 -33.38 -25.53
CA PRO A 479 -10.39 -33.38 -24.85
C PRO A 479 -11.19 -32.11 -25.15
N ASP A 480 -12.51 -32.28 -25.32
CA ASP A 480 -13.45 -31.17 -25.41
C ASP A 480 -13.76 -30.66 -24.01
N VAL A 481 -12.97 -29.67 -23.58
CA VAL A 481 -13.06 -29.10 -22.24
C VAL A 481 -13.37 -27.62 -22.26
N ARG A 482 -14.22 -27.25 -21.33
CA ARG A 482 -14.32 -25.90 -20.84
C ARG A 482 -13.25 -25.66 -19.77
N LEU A 483 -12.71 -24.45 -19.69
CA LEU A 483 -11.76 -24.04 -18.64
C LEU A 483 -11.97 -22.59 -18.23
N TRP A 484 -11.97 -22.29 -16.94
CA TRP A 484 -12.22 -20.95 -16.41
C TRP A 484 -11.34 -20.61 -15.24
N ILE A 485 -11.01 -19.34 -15.10
CA ILE A 485 -10.53 -18.83 -13.82
C ILE A 485 -11.75 -18.72 -12.90
N GLU A 486 -11.58 -18.97 -11.60
CA GLU A 486 -12.57 -18.63 -10.58
C GLU A 486 -11.90 -18.29 -9.24
N PRO A 487 -12.61 -17.57 -8.35
CA PRO A 487 -12.18 -17.39 -6.98
C PRO A 487 -11.90 -18.73 -6.28
N GLU A 488 -10.68 -18.87 -5.74
CA GLU A 488 -10.47 -19.80 -4.64
C GLU A 488 -10.80 -19.09 -3.32
N VAL A 489 -11.01 -19.87 -2.25
CA VAL A 489 -11.42 -19.39 -0.92
C VAL A 489 -10.55 -18.23 -0.44
N ALA A 490 -11.14 -17.02 -0.41
CA ALA A 490 -10.46 -15.85 0.14
C ALA A 490 -10.27 -16.00 1.65
N LYS A 491 -9.08 -15.66 2.16
CA LYS A 491 -8.81 -15.61 3.60
C LYS A 491 -9.02 -14.19 4.09
N VAL A 492 -9.97 -14.02 5.00
CA VAL A 492 -10.32 -12.71 5.56
C VAL A 492 -10.32 -12.74 7.08
N ARG A 493 -10.26 -11.55 7.69
CA ARG A 493 -10.51 -11.35 9.12
C ARG A 493 -11.46 -10.17 9.30
N GLU A 494 -12.66 -10.42 9.79
CA GLU A 494 -13.60 -9.35 10.20
C GLU A 494 -13.31 -8.95 11.65
N GLU A 495 -12.89 -7.70 11.89
CA GLU A 495 -12.54 -7.19 13.22
C GLU A 495 -12.71 -5.67 13.28
N ASN A 496 -13.14 -5.15 14.44
CA ASN A 496 -13.28 -3.71 14.72
C ASN A 496 -14.13 -2.93 13.68
N GLY A 497 -15.23 -3.53 13.19
CA GLY A 497 -16.11 -2.89 12.21
C GLY A 497 -15.53 -2.83 10.78
N GLY A 498 -14.46 -3.58 10.51
CA GLY A 498 -13.86 -3.72 9.19
C GLY A 498 -13.48 -5.15 8.84
N VAL A 499 -12.97 -5.33 7.62
CA VAL A 499 -12.45 -6.59 7.09
C VAL A 499 -11.02 -6.41 6.60
N TYR A 500 -10.13 -7.28 7.05
CA TYR A 500 -8.79 -7.46 6.51
C TYR A 500 -8.85 -8.54 5.43
N ILE A 501 -8.36 -8.23 4.24
CA ILE A 501 -8.29 -9.15 3.09
C ILE A 501 -6.87 -9.71 3.02
N LEU A 502 -6.67 -10.91 3.53
CA LEU A 502 -5.33 -11.47 3.76
C LEU A 502 -4.79 -12.18 2.53
N ASP A 503 -5.65 -12.93 1.87
CA ASP A 503 -5.30 -13.75 0.71
C ASP A 503 -6.50 -13.90 -0.21
N THR A 504 -6.26 -13.77 -1.52
CA THR A 504 -7.29 -13.80 -2.56
C THR A 504 -6.81 -14.67 -3.73
N PRO A 505 -6.56 -15.97 -3.50
CA PRO A 505 -6.10 -16.86 -4.56
C PRO A 505 -7.18 -17.05 -5.63
N LEU A 506 -6.73 -17.21 -6.87
CA LEU A 506 -7.56 -17.64 -7.99
C LEU A 506 -7.20 -19.09 -8.33
N LYS A 507 -8.18 -19.89 -8.74
CA LYS A 507 -7.94 -21.21 -9.34
C LYS A 507 -8.41 -21.20 -10.78
N VAL A 508 -7.98 -22.22 -11.54
CA VAL A 508 -8.46 -22.50 -12.89
C VAL A 508 -9.11 -23.86 -12.84
N SER A 509 -10.39 -23.89 -13.17
CA SER A 509 -11.18 -25.11 -13.23
C SER A 509 -11.38 -25.51 -14.68
N THR A 510 -11.64 -26.80 -14.88
CA THR A 510 -11.92 -27.37 -16.18
C THR A 510 -12.99 -28.45 -16.02
N GLU A 511 -13.87 -28.57 -17.01
CA GLU A 511 -14.90 -29.59 -17.07
C GLU A 511 -15.09 -30.04 -18.52
N TRP A 512 -15.41 -31.31 -18.72
CA TRP A 512 -15.84 -31.81 -20.02
C TRP A 512 -17.06 -31.03 -20.53
N MET A 513 -17.03 -30.61 -21.78
CA MET A 513 -18.14 -29.93 -22.45
C MET A 513 -18.19 -30.38 -23.90
N ASP A 514 -19.28 -31.02 -24.30
CA ASP A 514 -19.49 -31.37 -25.71
C ASP A 514 -19.67 -30.06 -26.51
N MET A 515 -18.81 -29.85 -27.52
CA MET A 515 -18.85 -28.68 -28.40
C MET A 515 -19.28 -29.08 -29.81
N ASP A 516 -20.14 -28.26 -30.42
CA ASP A 516 -20.55 -28.42 -31.81
C ASP A 516 -19.50 -27.83 -32.76
N TRP A 517 -18.80 -26.79 -32.32
CA TRP A 517 -17.74 -26.16 -33.09
C TRP A 517 -16.43 -26.95 -33.02
N SER A 518 -15.89 -27.28 -34.19
CA SER A 518 -14.54 -27.82 -34.35
C SER A 518 -13.66 -26.86 -35.14
N ALA A 519 -12.39 -26.71 -34.74
CA ALA A 519 -11.41 -26.00 -35.55
C ALA A 519 -11.24 -26.69 -36.92
N PRO A 520 -11.05 -25.93 -38.02
CA PRO A 520 -10.82 -26.52 -39.33
C PRO A 520 -9.61 -27.47 -39.32
N GLY A 521 -9.83 -28.74 -39.68
CA GLY A 521 -8.79 -29.77 -39.69
C GLY A 521 -8.48 -30.40 -38.33
N ALA A 522 -9.27 -30.12 -37.28
CA ALA A 522 -9.15 -30.82 -36.00
C ALA A 522 -9.57 -32.30 -36.12
N HIS A 523 -8.77 -33.19 -35.55
CA HIS A 523 -9.13 -34.60 -35.40
C HIS A 523 -10.23 -34.73 -34.32
N GLN A 524 -11.35 -35.32 -34.70
CA GLN A 524 -12.48 -35.58 -33.81
C GLN A 524 -12.38 -37.01 -33.31
N CYS A 525 -12.19 -37.19 -32.00
CA CYS A 525 -12.16 -38.52 -31.39
C CYS A 525 -13.55 -38.96 -30.93
N THR A 526 -13.80 -40.27 -30.97
CA THR A 526 -14.94 -40.88 -30.31
C THR A 526 -14.60 -41.18 -28.85
N TRP A 527 -15.42 -40.72 -27.90
CA TRP A 527 -15.11 -40.80 -26.48
C TRP A 527 -16.10 -41.68 -25.70
N THR A 528 -15.60 -42.61 -24.89
CA THR A 528 -16.39 -43.23 -23.80
C THR A 528 -16.41 -42.34 -22.56
N ASP A 529 -17.43 -42.50 -21.70
CA ASP A 529 -17.51 -41.78 -20.41
C ASP A 529 -16.27 -41.97 -19.53
N ALA A 530 -15.64 -43.14 -19.58
CA ALA A 530 -14.43 -43.42 -18.81
C ALA A 530 -13.24 -42.62 -19.35
N GLU A 531 -13.09 -42.53 -20.67
CA GLU A 531 -12.04 -41.75 -21.32
C GLU A 531 -12.24 -40.25 -21.13
N LYS A 532 -13.49 -39.75 -21.17
CA LYS A 532 -13.82 -38.36 -20.83
C LYS A 532 -13.31 -38.00 -19.42
N ARG A 533 -13.69 -38.80 -18.41
CA ARG A 533 -13.27 -38.59 -17.00
C ARG A 533 -11.76 -38.71 -16.82
N PHE A 534 -11.14 -39.68 -17.49
CA PHE A 534 -9.70 -39.88 -17.45
C PHE A 534 -8.96 -38.67 -18.05
N SER A 535 -9.35 -38.23 -19.25
CA SER A 535 -8.69 -37.12 -19.94
C SER A 535 -8.82 -35.80 -19.16
N GLU A 536 -10.00 -35.52 -18.61
CA GLU A 536 -10.21 -34.37 -17.72
C GLU A 536 -9.30 -34.44 -16.48
N THR A 537 -9.22 -35.60 -15.82
CA THR A 537 -8.34 -35.80 -14.66
C THR A 537 -6.86 -35.62 -15.03
N ASN A 538 -6.47 -36.17 -16.17
CA ASN A 538 -5.11 -36.05 -16.69
C ASN A 538 -4.74 -34.58 -16.96
N LEU A 539 -5.67 -33.81 -17.55
CA LEU A 539 -5.49 -32.38 -17.80
C LEU A 539 -5.35 -31.59 -16.49
N ARG A 540 -6.23 -31.85 -15.52
CA ARG A 540 -6.20 -31.21 -14.19
C ARG A 540 -4.88 -31.46 -13.46
N GLN A 541 -4.30 -32.65 -13.58
CA GLN A 541 -3.07 -33.02 -12.88
C GLN A 541 -1.81 -32.52 -13.58
N ASN A 542 -1.78 -32.57 -14.91
CA ASN A 542 -0.53 -32.42 -15.66
C ASN A 542 -0.38 -31.06 -16.37
N VAL A 543 -1.47 -30.33 -16.63
CA VAL A 543 -1.43 -29.05 -17.38
C VAL A 543 -1.91 -27.87 -16.52
N MET A 544 -3.05 -28.02 -15.84
CA MET A 544 -3.65 -26.93 -15.06
C MET A 544 -2.75 -26.27 -13.99
N PRO A 545 -1.84 -26.97 -13.29
CA PRO A 545 -1.00 -26.33 -12.28
C PRO A 545 -0.16 -25.16 -12.82
N GLU A 546 0.33 -25.24 -14.06
CA GLU A 546 1.09 -24.15 -14.68
C GLU A 546 0.18 -22.96 -15.04
N VAL A 547 -1.04 -23.21 -15.53
CA VAL A 547 -2.01 -22.15 -15.84
C VAL A 547 -2.44 -21.42 -14.55
N VAL A 548 -2.76 -22.16 -13.49
CA VAL A 548 -3.09 -21.61 -12.16
C VAL A 548 -1.95 -20.75 -11.62
N LYS A 549 -0.70 -21.23 -11.75
CA LYS A 549 0.48 -20.48 -11.33
C LYS A 549 0.60 -19.15 -12.09
N ARG A 550 0.40 -19.12 -13.40
CA ARG A 550 0.46 -17.90 -14.22
C ARG A 550 -0.65 -16.92 -13.86
N VAL A 551 -1.89 -17.40 -13.72
CA VAL A 551 -3.03 -16.55 -13.32
C VAL A 551 -2.76 -15.83 -11.99
N ASN A 552 -2.11 -16.48 -11.03
CA ASN A 552 -1.81 -15.89 -9.74
C ASN A 552 -0.56 -14.99 -9.71
N ASN A 553 0.42 -15.20 -10.61
CA ASN A 553 1.73 -14.55 -10.49
C ASN A 553 2.12 -13.66 -11.68
N ASP A 554 1.61 -13.93 -12.88
CA ASP A 554 2.04 -13.19 -14.06
C ASP A 554 1.51 -11.75 -14.03
N PRO A 555 2.30 -10.77 -14.51
CA PRO A 555 1.91 -9.36 -14.53
C PRO A 555 0.63 -9.07 -15.31
N LYS A 556 0.32 -9.83 -16.38
CA LYS A 556 -0.88 -9.61 -17.20
C LYS A 556 -2.20 -9.80 -16.44
N TYR A 557 -2.20 -10.63 -15.39
CA TYR A 557 -3.36 -10.83 -14.50
C TYR A 557 -3.36 -9.93 -13.25
N ALA A 558 -2.43 -8.98 -13.12
CA ALA A 558 -2.38 -8.10 -11.94
C ALA A 558 -3.68 -7.29 -11.77
N ASP A 559 -4.26 -6.82 -12.88
CA ASP A 559 -5.52 -6.09 -12.85
C ASP A 559 -6.71 -7.00 -12.47
N LEU A 560 -6.70 -8.29 -12.90
CA LEU A 560 -7.69 -9.28 -12.47
C LEU A 560 -7.65 -9.51 -10.95
N ARG A 561 -6.45 -9.68 -10.37
CA ARG A 561 -6.27 -9.85 -8.91
C ARG A 561 -6.73 -8.61 -8.13
N ARG A 562 -6.47 -7.41 -8.65
CA ARG A 562 -6.96 -6.14 -8.07
C ARG A 562 -8.48 -6.07 -8.06
N VAL A 563 -9.11 -6.39 -9.20
CA VAL A 563 -10.56 -6.41 -9.39
C VAL A 563 -11.21 -7.46 -8.47
N TYR A 564 -10.63 -8.65 -8.35
CA TYR A 564 -11.11 -9.71 -7.43
C TYR A 564 -11.06 -9.26 -5.98
N THR A 565 -9.98 -8.62 -5.57
CA THR A 565 -9.82 -8.10 -4.21
C THR A 565 -10.90 -7.06 -3.87
N SER A 566 -11.23 -6.16 -4.81
CA SER A 566 -12.38 -5.24 -4.65
C SER A 566 -13.73 -5.98 -4.53
N ARG A 567 -13.89 -7.14 -5.20
CA ARG A 567 -15.12 -7.96 -5.08
C ARG A 567 -15.27 -8.56 -3.69
N VAL A 568 -14.18 -9.00 -3.07
CA VAL A 568 -14.20 -9.50 -1.68
C VAL A 568 -14.63 -8.40 -0.71
N ALA A 569 -14.14 -7.17 -0.90
CA ALA A 569 -14.60 -6.00 -0.14
C ALA A 569 -16.08 -5.68 -0.39
N ALA A 570 -16.55 -5.72 -1.64
CA ALA A 570 -17.95 -5.48 -1.99
C ALA A 570 -18.88 -6.47 -1.28
N GLU A 571 -18.51 -7.76 -1.26
CA GLU A 571 -19.28 -8.80 -0.59
C GLU A 571 -19.38 -8.56 0.93
N TYR A 572 -18.29 -8.14 1.58
CA TYR A 572 -18.35 -7.73 2.99
C TYR A 572 -19.32 -6.56 3.21
N ILE A 573 -19.26 -5.52 2.36
CA ILE A 573 -20.14 -4.35 2.46
C ILE A 573 -21.61 -4.78 2.28
N ARG A 574 -21.90 -5.60 1.28
CA ARG A 574 -23.25 -6.11 0.99
C ARG A 574 -23.82 -6.88 2.18
N GLN A 575 -22.99 -7.68 2.84
CA GLN A 575 -23.37 -8.41 4.05
C GLN A 575 -23.58 -7.53 5.27
N GLN A 576 -22.81 -6.44 5.44
CA GLN A 576 -23.08 -5.49 6.53
C GLN A 576 -24.32 -4.64 6.26
N ASP A 577 -24.54 -4.21 5.01
CA ASP A 577 -25.71 -3.46 4.59
C ASP A 577 -27.01 -4.23 4.81
N ALA A 578 -27.01 -5.53 4.50
CA ALA A 578 -28.14 -6.42 4.77
C ALA A 578 -28.50 -6.53 6.25
N LYS A 579 -27.53 -6.33 7.16
CA LYS A 579 -27.79 -6.28 8.62
C LYS A 579 -28.30 -4.90 9.05
N LYS A 580 -27.70 -3.83 8.51
CA LYS A 580 -28.06 -2.45 8.79
C LYS A 580 -27.66 -1.57 7.61
N PRO A 581 -28.59 -0.77 7.05
CA PRO A 581 -28.29 0.10 5.91
C PRO A 581 -27.05 0.99 6.14
N THR A 582 -26.17 0.98 5.14
CA THR A 582 -24.92 1.72 5.07
C THR A 582 -25.04 2.90 4.09
N ASP A 583 -23.97 3.68 3.94
CA ASP A 583 -23.90 4.70 2.87
C ASP A 583 -23.88 4.10 1.46
N PHE A 584 -23.74 2.77 1.33
CA PHE A 584 -23.75 2.06 0.04
C PHE A 584 -25.13 1.55 -0.35
N HIS A 585 -26.14 1.67 0.52
CA HIS A 585 -27.47 1.05 0.34
C HIS A 585 -28.09 1.39 -1.04
N ASP A 586 -28.06 2.67 -1.43
CA ASP A 586 -28.64 3.14 -2.69
C ASP A 586 -27.86 2.68 -3.93
N ILE A 587 -26.60 2.28 -3.76
CA ILE A 587 -25.77 1.72 -4.83
C ILE A 587 -26.06 0.24 -5.00
N ILE A 588 -26.22 -0.51 -3.90
CA ILE A 588 -26.33 -1.97 -3.91
C ILE A 588 -27.51 -2.42 -4.76
N ASN A 589 -27.22 -3.25 -5.78
CA ASN A 589 -28.19 -3.78 -6.73
C ASN A 589 -28.97 -2.71 -7.55
N SER A 590 -28.50 -1.46 -7.58
CA SER A 590 -29.12 -0.39 -8.37
C SER A 590 -29.17 -0.67 -9.88
N ASN A 591 -28.32 -1.58 -10.36
CA ASN A 591 -28.14 -1.90 -11.77
C ASN A 591 -27.72 -0.66 -12.60
N ASP A 592 -27.20 0.40 -11.97
CA ASP A 592 -26.65 1.59 -12.61
C ASP A 592 -25.14 1.63 -12.44
N VAL A 593 -24.43 1.56 -13.55
CA VAL A 593 -22.96 1.57 -13.61
C VAL A 593 -22.40 2.76 -14.36
N LYS A 594 -23.23 3.76 -14.71
CA LYS A 594 -22.83 4.91 -15.55
C LYS A 594 -21.67 5.72 -14.95
N ALA A 595 -21.51 5.69 -13.63
CA ALA A 595 -20.42 6.37 -12.92
C ALA A 595 -19.05 5.67 -13.06
N TRP A 596 -19.04 4.40 -13.47
CA TRP A 596 -17.84 3.54 -13.55
C TRP A 596 -17.70 2.91 -14.96
N PRO A 597 -17.61 3.74 -16.02
CA PRO A 597 -17.53 3.25 -17.39
C PRO A 597 -16.15 2.65 -17.70
N LEU A 598 -16.01 2.05 -18.87
CA LEU A 598 -14.71 1.84 -19.52
C LEU A 598 -13.93 3.16 -19.57
N ARG A 599 -12.74 3.18 -18.96
CA ARG A 599 -11.88 4.37 -18.98
C ARG A 599 -10.79 4.23 -20.02
N ALA A 600 -10.31 5.39 -20.50
CA ALA A 600 -9.15 5.45 -21.37
C ALA A 600 -7.96 4.67 -20.75
N PRO A 601 -7.20 3.91 -21.57
CA PRO A 601 -7.29 3.83 -23.03
C PRO A 601 -8.33 2.82 -23.57
N ASN A 602 -9.17 2.23 -22.72
CA ASN A 602 -10.08 1.14 -23.06
C ASN A 602 -11.50 1.62 -23.36
N ASP A 603 -11.73 2.92 -23.55
CA ASP A 603 -13.04 3.52 -23.84
C ASP A 603 -13.65 3.00 -25.15
N LYS A 604 -12.82 2.45 -26.05
CA LYS A 604 -13.23 1.83 -27.31
C LYS A 604 -13.30 0.30 -27.28
N TRP A 605 -13.05 -0.32 -26.12
CA TRP A 605 -13.11 -1.77 -25.98
C TRP A 605 -14.54 -2.28 -26.19
N THR A 606 -14.68 -3.44 -26.84
CA THR A 606 -15.97 -4.12 -27.02
C THR A 606 -15.83 -5.60 -26.71
N LYS A 607 -16.87 -6.18 -26.09
CA LYS A 607 -16.94 -7.64 -25.82
C LYS A 607 -16.86 -8.46 -27.12
N GLN A 608 -17.45 -7.95 -28.20
CA GLN A 608 -17.37 -8.57 -29.52
C GLN A 608 -15.94 -8.57 -30.06
N GLY A 609 -15.20 -7.48 -29.89
CA GLY A 609 -13.80 -7.42 -30.33
C GLY A 609 -12.91 -8.43 -29.61
N THR A 610 -13.16 -8.73 -28.33
CA THR A 610 -12.46 -9.82 -27.62
C THR A 610 -12.89 -11.20 -28.12
N TYR A 611 -14.19 -11.39 -28.38
CA TYR A 611 -14.71 -12.63 -28.98
C TYR A 611 -14.13 -12.89 -30.38
N ASP A 612 -14.05 -11.88 -31.23
CA ASP A 612 -13.48 -12.01 -32.58
C ASP A 612 -11.99 -12.36 -32.52
N ARG A 613 -11.24 -11.78 -31.57
CA ARG A 613 -9.85 -12.16 -31.30
C ARG A 613 -9.74 -13.60 -30.84
N TYR A 614 -10.63 -14.05 -29.95
CA TYR A 614 -10.71 -15.45 -29.53
C TYR A 614 -11.02 -16.37 -30.71
N MET A 615 -12.03 -16.07 -31.52
CA MET A 615 -12.40 -16.89 -32.68
C MET A 615 -11.30 -16.95 -33.74
N LYS A 616 -10.56 -15.87 -33.93
CA LYS A 616 -9.34 -15.88 -34.75
C LYS A 616 -8.31 -16.85 -34.17
N SER A 617 -8.06 -16.76 -32.87
CA SER A 617 -7.14 -17.62 -32.12
C SER A 617 -7.52 -19.11 -32.23
N ALA A 618 -8.82 -19.42 -32.14
CA ALA A 618 -9.35 -20.77 -32.25
C ALA A 618 -9.24 -21.32 -33.69
N ARG A 619 -9.42 -20.48 -34.73
CA ARG A 619 -9.32 -20.88 -36.14
C ARG A 619 -7.89 -21.02 -36.64
N GLU A 620 -7.00 -20.11 -36.25
CA GLU A 620 -5.63 -20.02 -36.76
C GLU A 620 -4.61 -20.72 -35.86
N GLY A 621 -5.00 -21.11 -34.64
CA GLY A 621 -4.10 -21.58 -33.60
C GLY A 621 -3.26 -20.46 -32.99
N VAL A 622 -3.10 -20.46 -31.67
CA VAL A 622 -2.29 -19.48 -30.93
C VAL A 622 -0.88 -19.98 -30.66
N GLU A 623 -0.78 -21.28 -30.43
CA GLU A 623 0.46 -21.99 -30.31
C GLU A 623 0.35 -23.27 -31.14
N TRP A 624 1.42 -23.58 -31.87
CA TRP A 624 1.55 -24.77 -32.67
C TRP A 624 2.78 -25.53 -32.20
N PHE A 625 2.62 -26.82 -31.93
CA PHE A 625 3.72 -27.71 -31.56
C PHE A 625 3.52 -29.07 -32.21
N LYS A 626 4.62 -29.81 -32.30
CA LYS A 626 4.66 -31.14 -32.89
C LYS A 626 4.45 -32.20 -31.82
N LEU A 627 3.64 -33.20 -32.14
CA LEU A 627 3.51 -34.44 -31.40
C LEU A 627 4.06 -35.57 -32.25
N GLU A 628 5.00 -36.34 -31.72
CA GLU A 628 5.58 -37.49 -32.42
C GLU A 628 5.17 -38.79 -31.72
N TYR A 629 4.28 -39.55 -32.37
CA TYR A 629 3.78 -40.83 -31.88
C TYR A 629 3.66 -41.81 -33.03
N ASP A 630 3.99 -43.09 -32.79
CA ASP A 630 3.93 -44.18 -33.77
C ASP A 630 4.61 -43.86 -35.12
N GLY A 631 5.72 -43.11 -35.08
CA GLY A 631 6.46 -42.67 -36.28
C GLY A 631 5.78 -41.57 -37.10
N LYS A 632 4.69 -40.97 -36.60
CA LYS A 632 3.92 -39.89 -37.24
C LYS A 632 4.08 -38.57 -36.47
N THR A 633 4.04 -37.45 -37.18
CA THR A 633 4.08 -36.09 -36.60
C THR A 633 2.73 -35.39 -36.75
N PHE A 634 2.17 -34.87 -35.66
CA PHE A 634 0.90 -34.14 -35.61
C PHE A 634 1.10 -32.68 -35.13
N ASN A 635 0.29 -31.74 -35.63
CA ASN A 635 0.31 -30.32 -35.22
C ASN A 635 -0.96 -29.97 -34.41
N GLN A 636 -0.84 -29.33 -33.24
CA GLN A 636 -1.96 -29.05 -32.31
C GLN A 636 -2.11 -27.56 -31.89
N GLY A 637 -3.33 -27.07 -31.65
CA GLY A 637 -3.70 -25.75 -31.01
C GLY A 637 -5.00 -25.79 -30.14
N VAL A 638 -5.27 -24.80 -29.23
CA VAL A 638 -6.41 -24.84 -28.23
C VAL A 638 -7.04 -23.48 -27.70
N GLY A 639 -8.30 -23.48 -27.14
CA GLY A 639 -8.97 -22.46 -26.26
C GLY A 639 -10.25 -22.91 -25.41
N GLY A 640 -10.74 -22.13 -24.40
CA GLY A 640 -11.53 -22.49 -23.15
C GLY A 640 -12.88 -21.77 -22.73
N VAL A 641 -13.39 -21.67 -21.43
CA VAL A 641 -14.43 -20.69 -20.80
C VAL A 641 -14.90 -20.72 -19.25
N ASP A 642 -15.38 -19.58 -18.60
CA ASP A 642 -16.46 -19.19 -17.54
C ASP A 642 -16.42 -19.16 -15.95
N PHE A 643 -16.84 -18.04 -15.29
CA PHE A 643 -16.92 -17.82 -13.82
C PHE A 643 -18.33 -17.75 -13.18
N SER A 644 -18.63 -18.58 -12.16
CA SER A 644 -19.57 -18.16 -11.09
C SER A 644 -19.41 -18.94 -9.76
N LYS A 645 -18.93 -18.24 -8.72
CA LYS A 645 -19.18 -18.39 -7.26
C LYS A 645 -18.05 -17.75 -6.46
N GLN A 646 -18.34 -17.33 -5.22
CA GLN A 646 -17.36 -16.73 -4.33
C GLN A 646 -17.37 -17.41 -2.96
N PRO A 647 -16.39 -18.28 -2.68
CA PRO A 647 -16.21 -18.80 -1.34
C PRO A 647 -15.30 -17.86 -0.52
N LYS A 648 -15.68 -17.57 0.74
CA LYS A 648 -14.84 -16.86 1.72
C LYS A 648 -14.65 -17.71 2.98
N ARG A 649 -13.47 -17.63 3.61
CA ARG A 649 -13.18 -18.24 4.92
C ARG A 649 -12.63 -17.19 5.88
N ASN A 650 -13.36 -16.97 6.97
CA ASN A 650 -12.92 -16.12 8.08
C ASN A 650 -11.93 -16.91 8.94
N ILE A 651 -10.73 -16.38 9.16
CA ILE A 651 -9.73 -17.01 10.04
C ILE A 651 -9.88 -16.54 11.50
N THR A 652 -9.45 -17.36 12.45
CA THR A 652 -9.54 -17.02 13.88
C THR A 652 -8.62 -15.85 14.24
N ARG A 653 -8.97 -15.11 15.31
CA ARG A 653 -8.15 -14.00 15.83
C ARG A 653 -6.73 -14.46 16.23
N THR A 654 -6.61 -15.65 16.82
CA THR A 654 -5.32 -16.24 17.21
C THR A 654 -4.47 -16.53 15.97
N GLN A 655 -5.05 -17.17 14.95
CA GLN A 655 -4.36 -17.42 13.69
C GLN A 655 -3.94 -16.11 13.02
N PHE A 656 -4.82 -15.11 13.00
CA PHE A 656 -4.52 -13.78 12.48
C PHE A 656 -3.33 -13.11 13.20
N ARG A 657 -3.32 -13.09 14.54
CA ARG A 657 -2.21 -12.49 15.32
C ARG A 657 -0.87 -13.20 15.12
N VAL A 658 -0.87 -14.52 14.94
CA VAL A 658 0.34 -15.31 14.72
C VAL A 658 0.87 -15.12 13.30
N GLN A 659 0.01 -15.20 12.29
CA GLN A 659 0.41 -15.16 10.87
C GLN A 659 0.59 -13.72 10.35
N ASN A 660 -0.15 -12.76 10.90
CA ASN A 660 -0.20 -11.36 10.45
C ASN A 660 0.12 -10.39 11.59
N ARG A 661 1.11 -10.72 12.43
CA ARG A 661 1.55 -9.86 13.53
C ARG A 661 1.73 -8.41 13.06
N ASP A 662 1.17 -7.47 13.81
CA ASP A 662 1.24 -6.00 13.60
C ASP A 662 0.46 -5.45 12.38
N LEU A 663 -0.30 -6.29 11.68
CA LEU A 663 -1.05 -5.83 10.50
C LEU A 663 -2.14 -4.81 10.87
N ASP A 664 -2.79 -4.95 12.03
CA ASP A 664 -3.78 -4.01 12.56
C ASP A 664 -3.22 -2.59 12.78
N ASN A 665 -2.07 -2.51 13.45
CA ASN A 665 -1.34 -1.27 13.66
C ASN A 665 -0.84 -0.70 12.32
N THR A 666 -0.32 -1.56 11.43
CA THR A 666 0.15 -1.15 10.11
C THR A 666 -0.99 -0.55 9.28
N THR A 667 -2.16 -1.19 9.25
CA THR A 667 -3.37 -0.68 8.60
C THR A 667 -3.80 0.66 9.19
N THR A 668 -3.80 0.79 10.52
CA THR A 668 -4.15 2.05 11.18
C THR A 668 -3.16 3.17 10.85
N ASN A 669 -1.86 2.88 10.92
CA ASN A 669 -0.79 3.82 10.63
C ASN A 669 -0.74 4.20 9.15
N SER A 670 -1.13 3.30 8.24
CA SER A 670 -1.18 3.59 6.80
C SER A 670 -2.12 4.74 6.44
N ARG A 671 -3.15 4.99 7.26
CA ARG A 671 -4.05 6.15 7.08
C ARG A 671 -3.42 7.47 7.52
N LYS A 672 -2.34 7.41 8.29
CA LYS A 672 -1.66 8.58 8.89
C LYS A 672 -0.29 8.84 8.27
N SER A 673 0.39 7.82 7.76
CA SER A 673 1.76 7.87 7.27
C SER A 673 1.87 7.37 5.82
N ASP A 674 2.67 8.07 5.02
CA ASP A 674 3.00 7.70 3.64
C ASP A 674 4.16 6.71 3.54
N ASP A 675 4.68 6.23 4.66
CA ASP A 675 5.82 5.30 4.76
C ASP A 675 5.54 4.21 5.81
N ALA A 676 4.31 3.70 5.89
CA ALA A 676 3.95 2.60 6.81
C ALA A 676 4.38 1.24 6.24
N SER A 677 5.64 0.86 6.49
CA SER A 677 6.16 -0.46 6.10
C SER A 677 5.58 -1.58 6.96
N TYR A 678 5.27 -2.72 6.35
CA TYR A 678 4.89 -3.90 7.10
C TYR A 678 6.12 -4.60 7.68
N ARG A 679 6.43 -4.33 8.96
CA ARG A 679 7.62 -4.87 9.64
C ARG A 679 8.91 -4.51 8.85
N ASP A 680 9.87 -5.43 8.75
CA ASP A 680 11.13 -5.27 8.02
C ASP A 680 11.08 -5.76 6.56
N THR A 681 9.87 -5.86 6.00
CA THR A 681 9.64 -6.22 4.60
C THR A 681 9.75 -5.00 3.69
N ASP A 682 9.80 -5.26 2.38
CA ASP A 682 9.73 -4.25 1.34
C ASP A 682 8.28 -4.04 0.85
N THR A 683 7.30 -4.33 1.71
CA THR A 683 5.86 -4.09 1.47
C THR A 683 5.40 -2.85 2.24
N LEU A 684 4.64 -2.00 1.55
CA LEU A 684 4.07 -0.75 2.04
C LEU A 684 2.55 -0.87 2.17
N TYR A 685 2.00 -0.29 3.25
CA TYR A 685 0.58 -0.06 3.38
C TYR A 685 0.28 1.43 3.25
N LEU A 686 -0.76 1.74 2.47
CA LEU A 686 -1.18 3.10 2.16
C LEU A 686 -2.69 3.21 2.38
N GLY A 687 -3.10 4.00 3.36
CA GLY A 687 -4.49 4.14 3.74
C GLY A 687 -5.07 5.50 3.47
N ALA A 688 -6.39 5.57 3.50
CA ALA A 688 -7.16 6.80 3.51
C ALA A 688 -8.54 6.57 4.11
N GLY A 689 -9.30 7.65 4.25
CA GLY A 689 -10.67 7.60 4.77
C GLY A 689 -11.39 8.93 4.57
N PRO A 690 -12.57 9.11 5.18
CA PRO A 690 -13.29 10.38 5.16
C PRO A 690 -12.38 11.52 5.63
N GLY A 691 -12.45 12.67 4.94
CA GLY A 691 -11.61 13.82 5.25
C GLY A 691 -12.12 14.73 6.38
N GLY A 692 -13.24 14.39 7.01
CA GLY A 692 -13.66 14.96 8.28
C GLY A 692 -12.87 14.32 9.42
N GLY A 693 -12.34 15.14 10.33
CA GLY A 693 -11.48 14.67 11.41
C GLY A 693 -12.13 13.57 12.25
N GLY A 694 -11.30 12.63 12.69
CA GLY A 694 -11.58 11.80 13.86
C GLY A 694 -12.70 10.79 13.72
N SER A 695 -12.35 9.53 13.43
CA SER A 695 -12.90 8.49 14.29
C SER A 695 -12.45 8.81 15.73
N ASP A 696 -13.41 9.22 16.57
CA ASP A 696 -13.40 9.24 18.05
C ASP A 696 -13.29 10.56 18.82
N GLU A 697 -13.73 11.72 18.30
CA GLU A 697 -14.06 12.87 19.17
C GLU A 697 -15.33 13.60 18.70
N ASP A 698 -16.19 13.91 19.68
CA ASP A 698 -17.40 14.72 19.62
C ASP A 698 -17.20 15.94 18.69
N PRO A 699 -18.04 16.14 17.66
CA PRO A 699 -17.92 17.29 16.78
C PRO A 699 -18.21 18.54 17.61
N GLY A 700 -17.16 19.19 18.09
CA GLY A 700 -17.23 20.49 18.74
C GLY A 700 -18.12 21.41 17.92
N GLY A 701 -19.35 21.56 18.40
CA GLY A 701 -20.33 22.47 17.84
C GLY A 701 -19.78 23.88 17.94
N ASP A 702 -20.13 24.71 16.96
CA ASP A 702 -20.12 26.15 17.15
C ASP A 702 -20.73 26.46 18.53
N PRO A 703 -20.15 27.40 19.31
CA PRO A 703 -20.76 27.83 20.55
C PRO A 703 -22.16 28.33 20.23
N THR A 704 -23.15 27.52 20.59
CA THR A 704 -24.55 27.91 20.55
C THR A 704 -24.65 29.15 21.42
N PRO A 705 -25.21 30.27 20.94
CA PRO A 705 -25.38 31.44 21.78
C PRO A 705 -26.25 31.02 22.98
N THR A 706 -25.66 31.13 24.17
CA THR A 706 -26.34 30.95 25.45
C THR A 706 -27.63 31.77 25.44
N PRO A 707 -28.82 31.17 25.54
CA PRO A 707 -30.05 31.94 25.66
C PRO A 707 -30.05 32.66 27.01
N THR A 708 -30.05 33.99 26.97
CA THR A 708 -30.36 34.84 28.13
C THR A 708 -31.78 34.51 28.61
N PRO A 709 -32.01 34.22 29.89
CA PRO A 709 -33.35 33.96 30.42
C PRO A 709 -34.12 35.28 30.54
N THR A 710 -35.30 35.33 29.93
CA THR A 710 -36.32 36.37 30.16
C THR A 710 -37.56 35.70 30.77
N PRO A 711 -38.26 36.34 31.72
CA PRO A 711 -39.01 35.67 32.77
C PRO A 711 -40.34 35.06 32.35
N SER A 712 -40.79 34.13 33.19
CA SER A 712 -42.08 33.45 33.22
C SER A 712 -43.27 34.37 33.01
N ASP A 713 -44.20 33.96 32.16
CA ASP A 713 -45.60 34.33 32.28
C ASP A 713 -46.52 33.12 32.16
N THR A 714 -47.54 33.17 33.00
CA THR A 714 -48.47 32.14 33.42
C THR A 714 -49.54 31.83 32.37
N GLY A 715 -49.75 30.54 32.08
CA GLY A 715 -50.95 30.07 31.37
C GLY A 715 -51.06 28.54 31.32
N LYS A 716 -52.12 28.01 31.92
CA LYS A 716 -52.61 26.60 31.89
C LYS A 716 -54.14 26.69 31.66
N PRO A 717 -54.92 25.63 31.34
CA PRO A 717 -54.70 24.34 30.65
C PRO A 717 -55.72 24.10 29.48
N ASN A 718 -55.67 22.90 28.87
CA ASN A 718 -56.75 21.99 28.40
C ASN A 718 -56.27 21.31 27.08
N ASP A 719 -56.27 19.98 26.82
CA ASP A 719 -57.05 18.82 27.25
C ASP A 719 -56.32 17.48 26.83
N PRO A 720 -56.81 16.26 27.18
CA PRO A 720 -56.02 15.04 27.46
C PRO A 720 -55.90 13.99 26.30
N PRO A 721 -55.21 12.82 26.48
CA PRO A 721 -54.74 11.96 25.38
C PRO A 721 -55.72 10.83 25.01
N SER A 722 -55.66 10.35 23.77
CA SER A 722 -56.39 9.17 23.31
C SER A 722 -55.46 7.96 23.06
N THR A 723 -55.88 6.82 23.62
CA THR A 723 -55.31 5.46 23.58
C THR A 723 -55.61 4.68 22.27
N PRO A 724 -54.97 3.51 22.05
CA PRO A 724 -54.85 2.83 20.74
C PRO A 724 -55.67 1.52 20.58
N ALA A 725 -55.80 1.00 19.34
CA ALA A 725 -56.02 -0.42 18.93
C ALA A 725 -56.35 -0.53 17.41
N PRO A 726 -56.37 -1.71 16.74
CA PRO A 726 -55.75 -3.03 17.03
C PRO A 726 -55.05 -3.75 15.82
N ASP A 727 -54.40 -4.88 16.12
CA ASP A 727 -53.82 -5.92 15.23
C ASP A 727 -54.84 -6.68 14.35
N PRO A 728 -54.35 -7.47 13.37
CA PRO A 728 -54.91 -8.81 13.14
C PRO A 728 -53.89 -9.96 12.91
N SER A 729 -54.07 -11.00 13.74
CA SER A 729 -54.15 -12.45 13.47
C SER A 729 -53.11 -13.23 12.66
N THR A 730 -52.52 -14.24 13.33
CA THR A 730 -51.97 -15.50 12.79
C THR A 730 -53.02 -16.63 12.84
N PRO A 731 -52.82 -17.72 12.06
CA PRO A 731 -53.23 -19.08 12.43
C PRO A 731 -52.03 -20.03 12.61
N GLY A 732 -52.12 -20.97 13.56
CA GLY A 732 -51.03 -21.84 14.01
C GLY A 732 -51.19 -23.34 13.75
N GLY A 733 -50.37 -24.11 14.48
CA GLY A 733 -50.32 -25.58 14.61
C GLY A 733 -48.91 -26.11 14.25
N GLY A 734 -48.15 -26.83 15.07
CA GLY A 734 -48.33 -27.48 16.36
C GLY A 734 -47.55 -28.81 16.33
N ASP A 735 -46.54 -29.00 17.18
CA ASP A 735 -46.15 -30.30 17.78
C ASP A 735 -44.91 -30.14 18.71
N ASP A 736 -45.11 -30.55 19.96
CA ASP A 736 -44.16 -30.50 21.09
C ASP A 736 -43.34 -31.79 21.22
N LYS A 737 -42.04 -31.66 21.56
CA LYS A 737 -41.33 -32.51 22.55
C LYS A 737 -40.02 -31.83 23.03
N PRO A 738 -39.61 -31.99 24.31
CA PRO A 738 -38.59 -31.16 24.96
C PRO A 738 -37.18 -31.78 24.98
N THR A 739 -36.12 -30.97 24.86
CA THR A 739 -34.70 -31.38 25.01
C THR A 739 -33.90 -30.29 25.76
N PRO A 740 -32.86 -30.62 26.59
CA PRO A 740 -32.36 -29.81 27.72
C PRO A 740 -31.51 -28.56 27.35
N PRO A 741 -31.16 -27.68 28.32
CA PRO A 741 -30.56 -26.38 28.01
C PRO A 741 -29.11 -26.54 27.52
N ALA A 742 -28.87 -26.11 26.29
CA ALA A 742 -27.52 -25.97 25.76
C ALA A 742 -26.87 -24.68 26.28
N THR A 743 -25.71 -24.86 26.89
CA THR A 743 -24.75 -23.85 27.33
C THR A 743 -24.40 -22.86 26.21
N LYS A 744 -24.35 -21.57 26.55
CA LYS A 744 -23.87 -20.48 25.68
C LYS A 744 -22.45 -20.78 25.17
N ASP A 745 -22.32 -20.96 23.87
CA ASP A 745 -21.05 -20.92 23.14
C ASP A 745 -20.95 -19.54 22.44
N PRO A 746 -19.87 -18.75 22.60
CA PRO A 746 -19.79 -17.38 22.08
C PRO A 746 -19.22 -17.28 20.65
N ASP A 747 -19.25 -18.36 19.86
CA ASP A 747 -18.77 -18.37 18.48
C ASP A 747 -19.90 -18.76 17.51
N GLY A 748 -20.38 -17.79 16.74
CA GLY A 748 -21.45 -17.98 15.77
C GLY A 748 -21.03 -18.92 14.63
N HIS A 749 -21.58 -20.13 14.60
CA HIS A 749 -21.48 -21.04 13.47
C HIS A 749 -22.47 -20.66 12.35
N LEU A 750 -21.96 -20.62 11.11
CA LEU A 750 -22.75 -20.60 9.88
C LEU A 750 -22.79 -22.01 9.29
N ALA A 751 -23.90 -22.34 8.61
CA ALA A 751 -24.13 -23.62 7.95
C ALA A 751 -23.02 -23.95 6.94
N GLY A 752 -22.43 -25.14 7.11
CA GLY A 752 -21.40 -25.67 6.21
C GLY A 752 -21.98 -26.13 4.88
N THR A 753 -21.21 -25.93 3.82
CA THR A 753 -21.39 -26.64 2.55
C THR A 753 -20.05 -27.23 2.10
N GLY A 754 -19.90 -28.53 2.36
CA GLY A 754 -19.06 -29.48 1.60
C GLY A 754 -17.56 -29.22 1.47
N SER A 755 -16.78 -29.62 2.47
CA SER A 755 -15.55 -30.46 2.33
C SER A 755 -14.83 -30.50 3.68
N ASP A 756 -15.28 -31.41 4.55
CA ASP A 756 -14.70 -31.60 5.88
C ASP A 756 -13.33 -32.26 5.77
N THR A 757 -12.26 -31.47 5.93
CA THR A 757 -10.98 -31.99 6.41
C THR A 757 -10.97 -31.88 7.93
N PRO A 758 -10.83 -32.97 8.71
CA PRO A 758 -10.95 -32.90 10.16
C PRO A 758 -9.86 -32.03 10.79
N VAL A 759 -10.29 -31.05 11.59
CA VAL A 759 -9.46 -30.09 12.36
C VAL A 759 -8.44 -30.78 13.28
N GLY A 760 -8.61 -32.08 13.57
CA GLY A 760 -7.70 -32.87 14.39
C GLY A 760 -6.29 -33.09 13.81
N LEU A 761 -6.11 -33.05 12.48
CA LEU A 761 -4.79 -33.36 11.89
C LEU A 761 -3.77 -32.22 12.04
N ILE A 762 -4.24 -30.96 12.04
CA ILE A 762 -3.36 -29.78 12.13
C ILE A 762 -2.94 -29.50 13.58
N ALA A 763 -3.82 -29.77 14.55
CA ALA A 763 -3.46 -29.72 15.97
C ALA A 763 -2.39 -30.79 16.32
N GLY A 764 -2.47 -31.98 15.73
CA GLY A 764 -1.48 -33.04 15.90
C GLY A 764 -0.09 -32.68 15.38
N ILE A 765 0.00 -32.00 14.23
CA ILE A 765 1.29 -31.57 13.64
C ILE A 765 1.92 -30.44 14.47
N ALA A 766 1.13 -29.50 15.00
CA ALA A 766 1.64 -28.43 15.87
C ALA A 766 2.15 -28.96 17.22
N ALA A 767 1.46 -29.95 17.81
CA ALA A 767 1.91 -30.63 19.02
C ALA A 767 3.18 -31.45 18.78
N ALA A 768 3.28 -32.15 17.64
CA ALA A 768 4.47 -32.91 17.25
C ALA A 768 5.69 -32.00 17.03
N LEU A 769 5.52 -30.85 16.37
CA LEU A 769 6.60 -29.87 16.16
C LEU A 769 7.06 -29.22 17.47
N ALA A 770 6.14 -28.96 18.41
CA ALA A 770 6.49 -28.46 19.74
C ALA A 770 7.26 -29.51 20.58
N ALA A 771 6.87 -30.79 20.50
CA ALA A 771 7.56 -31.89 21.17
C ALA A 771 8.96 -32.14 20.58
N VAL A 772 9.12 -32.06 19.26
CA VAL A 772 10.42 -32.16 18.58
C VAL A 772 11.31 -30.96 18.91
N GLY A 773 10.75 -29.75 18.95
CA GLY A 773 11.46 -28.54 19.38
C GLY A 773 11.96 -28.64 20.82
N GLY A 774 11.11 -29.11 21.75
CA GLY A 774 11.44 -29.30 23.16
C GLY A 774 12.52 -30.36 23.41
N THR A 775 12.46 -31.47 22.69
CA THR A 775 13.47 -32.55 22.79
C THR A 775 14.83 -32.12 22.20
N LEU A 776 14.85 -31.36 21.10
CA LEU A 776 16.07 -30.77 20.55
C LEU A 776 16.70 -29.72 21.49
N THR A 777 15.90 -28.89 22.16
CA THR A 777 16.44 -27.91 23.13
C THR A 777 16.96 -28.59 24.39
N TRP A 778 16.30 -29.65 24.86
CA TRP A 778 16.75 -30.46 26.00
C TRP A 778 18.05 -31.21 25.69
N TRP A 779 18.15 -31.82 24.50
CA TRP A 779 19.36 -32.53 24.06
C TRP A 779 20.55 -31.60 23.84
N MET A 780 20.34 -30.40 23.27
CA MET A 780 21.37 -29.38 23.14
C MET A 780 21.84 -28.83 24.49
N ARG A 781 20.94 -28.68 25.48
CA ARG A 781 21.33 -28.33 26.86
C ARG A 781 22.17 -29.42 27.50
N ARG A 782 21.81 -30.69 27.32
CA ARG A 782 22.56 -31.83 27.90
C ARG A 782 23.96 -32.00 27.31
N ARG A 783 24.16 -31.67 26.02
CA ARG A 783 25.49 -31.66 25.39
C ARG A 783 26.38 -30.49 25.83
N LYS A 784 25.80 -29.35 26.22
CA LYS A 784 26.58 -28.22 26.76
C LYS A 784 27.03 -28.45 28.21
N SER A 785 26.29 -29.24 28.99
CA SER A 785 26.67 -29.59 30.37
C SER A 785 27.62 -30.79 30.49
N ALA A 786 28.04 -31.38 29.35
CA ALA A 786 29.01 -32.50 29.32
C ALA A 786 30.41 -32.06 28.83
N HIS A 787 30.63 -30.74 28.67
CA HIS A 787 31.90 -30.12 28.28
C HIS A 787 32.28 -28.97 29.22
N GLU A 788 31.92 -29.08 30.50
CA GLU A 788 32.57 -28.36 31.61
C GLU A 788 33.31 -29.36 32.49
#